data_AF-A0A9E6B9C6-F1
#
_entry.id   AF-A0A9E6B9C6-F1
#
_cell.length_a   1.000
_cell.length_b   1.000
_cell.length_c   1.000
_cell.angle_alpha   90.00
_cell.angle_beta   90.00
_cell.angle_gamma   90.00
#
_symmetry.space_group_name_H-M   'P 1'
#
loop_
_entity.id
_entity.type
_entity.pdbx_description
1 polymer ?
#
loop_
_entity_poly.entity_id
_entity_poly.type
_entity_poly.pdbx_seq_one_letter_code
_entity_poly.pdbx_strand_id
1 'polypeptide(L)'
;MSPVPADRIARVRQTLRLAACVLLSAAALGAAPDDGLLAAAERLQSLAPGIAAQTDRLVRECPDLYALAMLKIEKARIAMSRPGPSAAAHREAHGYLAEALALWEPLLAGERPELPPHGLVERAYFAENDLSAQPYVVFAPEGYDGSEPYGLFVFLHGYSPGLDKANWVDLMYSPAKETLARETRCLVMLPFARGNTDFQGAGEDDVLRAIGEVKRNYNVDEDRVFLSGISMGGMGVWTIGAHNPHLFAALIPIASRGDFYMWKGIERGSLPAWKARLADGEFGAELLPNFTHLPCVIVHGTDDWVMPMRQSERMHALLEAAGVQSTLVKVEGATHYTWADLLLAPEVIECLKGARRRADPRRVAFRTFTLKHARAYWAEVTAIEDWSRPAEVECELDAAGQALNVRTGNVAGLRLQPPAPQRAAHGRMDVTWNGQKVQPRLAQDGRIELGAPTGGEQKRPGLCGPIREAYAAPFRIVLPADPEAPAHAAALQTARDWLYFAQDPPPLVPAGAVTDEMMGECNLVLFGPPEENELVARIAPHLPIGLGEGRYLIDGRSYDAAHYGLCVVHPNPLAPERLVVIHVGPAWGSGLAPNHKYDMLPDFVVFTPETDRDGTDSNRAVCAGFFDQHWRVSASSTWHAPEP
;
A
#
# COMPACT_ATOMS: atom_id res chain seq x y z
N MET A 1 27.59 -9.43 -2.48
CA MET A 1 26.25 -9.69 -1.92
C MET A 1 26.19 -8.96 -0.60
N SER A 2 25.31 -7.96 -0.46
CA SER A 2 25.17 -7.25 0.82
C SER A 2 24.70 -8.25 1.89
N PRO A 3 25.21 -8.17 3.13
CA PRO A 3 24.68 -8.94 4.24
C PRO A 3 23.17 -8.67 4.38
N VAL A 4 22.43 -9.65 4.91
CA VAL A 4 21.04 -9.39 5.29
C VAL A 4 21.10 -8.33 6.39
N PRO A 5 20.34 -7.23 6.29
CA PRO A 5 20.48 -6.14 7.26
C PRO A 5 20.20 -6.66 8.67
N ALA A 6 20.96 -6.15 9.66
CA ALA A 6 20.96 -6.63 11.05
C ALA A 6 19.57 -6.56 11.72
N ASP A 7 18.67 -5.79 11.11
CA ASP A 7 17.28 -5.61 11.48
C ASP A 7 16.42 -6.86 11.30
N ARG A 8 16.65 -7.68 10.26
CA ARG A 8 15.90 -8.92 10.07
C ARG A 8 16.22 -9.90 11.18
N ILE A 9 17.49 -9.97 11.62
CA ILE A 9 17.89 -10.77 12.79
C ILE A 9 17.24 -10.24 14.07
N ALA A 10 17.15 -8.91 14.24
CA ALA A 10 16.48 -8.30 15.39
C ALA A 10 14.97 -8.60 15.43
N ARG A 11 14.28 -8.49 14.28
CA ARG A 11 12.86 -8.85 14.13
C ARG A 11 12.63 -10.33 14.45
N VAL A 12 13.54 -11.19 14.01
CA VAL A 12 13.48 -12.63 14.29
C VAL A 12 13.58 -12.92 15.78
N ARG A 13 14.53 -12.28 16.47
CA ARG A 13 14.62 -12.36 17.93
C ARG A 13 13.37 -11.81 18.61
N GLN A 14 12.77 -10.73 18.09
CA GLN A 14 11.52 -10.17 18.63
C GLN A 14 10.34 -11.13 18.47
N THR A 15 10.10 -11.69 17.29
CA THR A 15 9.00 -12.65 17.06
C THR A 15 9.20 -13.94 17.86
N LEU A 16 10.44 -14.42 17.99
CA LEU A 16 10.72 -15.59 18.85
C LEU A 16 10.53 -15.27 20.34
N ARG A 17 10.81 -14.03 20.78
CA ARG A 17 10.43 -13.57 22.13
C ARG A 17 8.91 -13.49 22.30
N LEU A 18 8.17 -13.14 21.25
CA LEU A 18 6.70 -13.15 21.28
C LEU A 18 6.14 -14.58 21.40
N ALA A 19 6.82 -15.60 20.87
CA ALA A 19 6.49 -17.00 21.16
C ALA A 19 6.63 -17.32 22.66
N ALA A 20 7.62 -16.74 23.35
CA ALA A 20 7.74 -16.84 24.80
C ALA A 20 6.65 -16.03 25.56
N CYS A 21 6.09 -14.99 24.95
CA CYS A 21 4.91 -14.29 25.49
C CYS A 21 3.61 -15.11 25.37
N VAL A 22 3.50 -16.01 24.38
CA VAL A 22 2.40 -16.99 24.29
C VAL A 22 2.38 -17.90 25.53
N LEU A 23 3.57 -18.36 25.98
CA LEU A 23 3.74 -19.14 27.22
C LEU A 23 3.29 -18.36 28.46
N LEU A 24 3.70 -17.09 28.59
CA LEU A 24 3.36 -16.23 29.74
C LEU A 24 1.87 -15.88 29.79
N SER A 25 1.23 -15.71 28.64
CA SER A 25 -0.20 -15.39 28.54
C SER A 25 -1.06 -16.59 28.94
N ALA A 26 -0.65 -17.81 28.59
CA ALA A 26 -1.34 -19.04 28.98
C ALA A 26 -1.25 -19.29 30.50
N ALA A 27 -0.12 -18.94 31.14
CA ALA A 27 0.05 -19.04 32.59
C ALA A 27 -0.76 -17.99 33.38
N ALA A 28 -0.98 -16.80 32.81
CA ALA A 28 -1.67 -15.69 33.47
C ALA A 28 -3.21 -15.80 33.48
N LEU A 29 -3.81 -16.57 32.57
CA LEU A 29 -5.26 -16.66 32.39
C LEU A 29 -5.96 -17.73 33.26
N GLY A 30 -5.25 -18.40 34.17
CA GLY A 30 -5.83 -19.28 35.20
C GLY A 30 -6.51 -20.56 34.69
N ALA A 31 -6.47 -20.84 33.39
CA ALA A 31 -6.77 -22.15 32.82
C ALA A 31 -5.46 -22.92 32.66
N ALA A 32 -5.41 -24.19 33.05
CA ALA A 32 -4.26 -25.03 32.75
C ALA A 32 -4.05 -25.01 31.21
N PRO A 33 -2.90 -24.55 30.70
CA PRO A 33 -2.61 -24.66 29.27
C PRO A 33 -2.77 -26.11 28.83
N ASP A 34 -3.25 -26.32 27.60
CA ASP A 34 -3.19 -27.64 26.98
C ASP A 34 -1.72 -28.09 26.98
N ASP A 35 -1.42 -29.27 27.53
CA ASP A 35 -0.05 -29.80 27.59
C ASP A 35 0.63 -29.77 26.21
N GLY A 36 -0.14 -29.95 25.12
CA GLY A 36 0.36 -29.84 23.75
C GLY A 36 0.78 -28.42 23.35
N LEU A 37 0.04 -27.40 23.78
CA LEU A 37 0.38 -25.99 23.51
C LEU A 37 1.69 -25.62 24.19
N LEU A 38 1.84 -26.01 25.47
CA LEU A 38 3.06 -25.73 26.24
C LEU A 38 4.27 -26.42 25.62
N ALA A 39 4.14 -27.72 25.30
CA ALA A 39 5.20 -28.50 24.67
C ALA A 39 5.62 -27.92 23.30
N ALA A 40 4.67 -27.51 22.46
CA ALA A 40 4.97 -26.90 21.16
C ALA A 40 5.73 -25.56 21.31
N ALA A 41 5.31 -24.74 22.27
CA ALA A 41 5.96 -23.46 22.54
C ALA A 41 7.37 -23.62 23.14
N GLU A 42 7.57 -24.55 24.09
CA GLU A 42 8.89 -24.91 24.62
C GLU A 42 9.81 -25.45 23.51
N ARG A 43 9.26 -26.29 22.61
CA ARG A 43 10.01 -26.80 21.46
C ARG A 43 10.46 -25.67 20.53
N LEU A 44 9.58 -24.75 20.16
CA LEU A 44 9.95 -23.58 19.35
C LEU A 44 11.00 -22.71 20.05
N GLN A 45 10.88 -22.51 21.35
CA GLN A 45 11.88 -21.78 22.14
C GLN A 45 13.25 -22.47 22.08
N SER A 46 13.28 -23.81 22.12
CA SER A 46 14.53 -24.58 21.99
C SER A 46 15.19 -24.43 20.61
N LEU A 47 14.41 -24.17 19.55
CA LEU A 47 14.92 -23.95 18.18
C LEU A 47 15.43 -22.52 17.95
N ALA A 48 15.05 -21.56 18.80
CA ALA A 48 15.34 -20.14 18.60
C ALA A 48 16.83 -19.80 18.35
N PRO A 49 17.82 -20.40 19.07
CA PRO A 49 19.24 -20.17 18.76
C PRO A 49 19.65 -20.65 17.37
N GLY A 50 19.10 -21.79 16.93
CA GLY A 50 19.33 -22.36 15.59
C GLY A 50 18.74 -21.49 14.49
N ILE A 51 17.51 -20.99 14.69
CA ILE A 51 16.85 -20.05 13.78
C ILE A 51 17.69 -18.77 13.65
N ALA A 52 18.13 -18.21 14.78
CA ALA A 52 18.96 -17.01 14.79
C ALA A 52 20.31 -17.21 14.06
N ALA A 53 20.96 -18.36 14.23
CA ALA A 53 22.23 -18.68 13.58
C ALA A 53 22.09 -18.87 12.06
N GLN A 54 20.92 -19.28 11.58
CA GLN A 54 20.67 -19.59 10.16
C GLN A 54 19.80 -18.55 9.43
N THR A 55 19.36 -17.49 10.12
CA THR A 55 18.44 -16.46 9.58
C THR A 55 18.92 -15.92 8.23
N ASP A 56 20.18 -15.53 8.13
CA ASP A 56 20.78 -15.01 6.91
C ASP A 56 20.68 -15.96 5.72
N ARG A 57 20.93 -17.24 5.96
CA ARG A 57 20.82 -18.28 4.94
C ARG A 57 19.36 -18.43 4.53
N LEU A 58 18.47 -18.64 5.50
CA LEU A 58 17.07 -18.95 5.25
C LEU A 58 16.32 -17.79 4.58
N VAL A 59 16.61 -16.55 4.94
CA VAL A 59 16.02 -15.36 4.30
C VAL A 59 16.48 -15.22 2.85
N ARG A 60 17.68 -15.68 2.50
CA ARG A 60 18.17 -15.65 1.12
C ARG A 60 17.66 -16.82 0.29
N GLU A 61 17.64 -18.01 0.86
CA GLU A 61 17.34 -19.25 0.13
C GLU A 61 15.85 -19.60 0.09
N CYS A 62 15.12 -19.35 1.19
CA CYS A 62 13.72 -19.72 1.37
C CYS A 62 12.89 -18.58 2.03
N PRO A 63 12.88 -17.34 1.48
CA PRO A 63 12.24 -16.19 2.13
C PRO A 63 10.75 -16.35 2.38
N ASP A 64 10.02 -17.05 1.49
CA ASP A 64 8.58 -17.28 1.59
C ASP A 64 8.24 -18.27 2.73
N LEU A 65 8.96 -19.38 2.81
CA LEU A 65 8.78 -20.38 3.87
C LEU A 65 9.22 -19.84 5.24
N TYR A 66 10.27 -19.00 5.25
CA TYR A 66 10.67 -18.29 6.47
C TYR A 66 9.56 -17.35 6.96
N ALA A 67 9.01 -16.52 6.07
CA ALA A 67 7.91 -15.63 6.40
C ALA A 67 6.68 -16.43 6.87
N LEU A 68 6.38 -17.56 6.23
CA LEU A 68 5.26 -18.42 6.60
C LEU A 68 5.45 -19.00 8.01
N ALA A 69 6.64 -19.52 8.33
CA ALA A 69 6.94 -20.07 9.65
C ALA A 69 6.85 -19.00 10.76
N MET A 70 7.26 -17.77 10.45
CA MET A 70 7.13 -16.61 11.34
C MET A 70 5.67 -16.19 11.53
N LEU A 71 4.89 -16.17 10.44
CA LEU A 71 3.46 -15.88 10.47
C LEU A 71 2.72 -16.89 11.36
N LYS A 72 3.04 -18.19 11.31
CA LYS A 72 2.38 -19.18 12.17
C LYS A 72 2.55 -18.87 13.66
N ILE A 73 3.76 -18.48 14.08
CA ILE A 73 4.02 -18.03 15.46
C ILE A 73 3.18 -16.79 15.79
N GLU A 74 3.09 -15.85 14.86
CA GLU A 74 2.30 -14.64 15.03
C GLU A 74 0.79 -14.93 15.15
N LYS A 75 0.25 -15.81 14.31
CA LYS A 75 -1.15 -16.25 14.37
C LYS A 75 -1.49 -16.91 15.70
N ALA A 76 -0.56 -17.70 16.27
CA ALA A 76 -0.72 -18.24 17.62
C ALA A 76 -0.84 -17.14 18.68
N ARG A 77 -0.02 -16.08 18.60
CA ARG A 77 -0.13 -14.91 19.47
C ARG A 77 -1.46 -14.18 19.28
N ILE A 78 -1.89 -13.99 18.04
CA ILE A 78 -3.17 -13.33 17.72
C ILE A 78 -4.33 -14.12 18.34
N ALA A 79 -4.39 -15.44 18.13
CA ALA A 79 -5.42 -16.30 18.70
C ALA A 79 -5.49 -16.17 20.23
N MET A 80 -4.34 -16.14 20.91
CA MET A 80 -4.25 -15.95 22.37
C MET A 80 -4.63 -14.56 22.86
N SER A 81 -4.58 -13.55 21.98
CA SER A 81 -4.95 -12.17 22.31
C SER A 81 -6.44 -11.86 22.09
N ARG A 82 -7.18 -12.74 21.39
CA ARG A 82 -8.60 -12.53 21.13
C ARG A 82 -9.42 -12.67 22.42
N PRO A 83 -10.43 -11.81 22.64
CA PRO A 83 -11.37 -11.99 23.73
C PRO A 83 -12.22 -13.25 23.50
N GLY A 84 -12.31 -14.15 24.50
CA GLY A 84 -13.12 -15.38 24.38
C GLY A 84 -12.70 -16.49 25.35
N PRO A 85 -13.33 -17.69 25.25
CA PRO A 85 -12.97 -18.82 26.08
C PRO A 85 -11.52 -19.29 25.80
N SER A 86 -10.70 -19.36 26.85
CA SER A 86 -9.28 -19.72 26.74
C SER A 86 -9.05 -21.04 25.99
N ALA A 87 -9.91 -22.04 26.18
CA ALA A 87 -9.74 -23.35 25.54
C ALA A 87 -9.81 -23.34 24.01
N ALA A 88 -10.63 -22.47 23.39
CA ALA A 88 -10.69 -22.38 21.93
C ALA A 88 -9.44 -21.69 21.37
N ALA A 89 -9.04 -20.58 22.00
CA ALA A 89 -7.81 -19.86 21.68
C ALA A 89 -6.58 -20.76 21.85
N HIS A 90 -6.53 -21.58 22.91
CA HIS A 90 -5.43 -22.53 23.15
C HIS A 90 -5.32 -23.57 22.04
N ARG A 91 -6.45 -24.14 21.57
CA ARG A 91 -6.45 -25.11 20.47
C ARG A 91 -6.00 -24.49 19.15
N GLU A 92 -6.51 -23.31 18.83
CA GLU A 92 -6.13 -22.58 17.63
C GLU A 92 -4.63 -22.22 17.66
N ALA A 93 -4.15 -21.67 18.78
CA ALA A 93 -2.74 -21.37 18.97
C ALA A 93 -1.86 -22.62 18.89
N HIS A 94 -2.27 -23.73 19.48
CA HIS A 94 -1.55 -25.00 19.39
C HIS A 94 -1.43 -25.47 17.94
N GLY A 95 -2.52 -25.41 17.16
CA GLY A 95 -2.49 -25.74 15.73
C GLY A 95 -1.47 -24.90 14.96
N TYR A 96 -1.46 -23.59 15.17
CA TYR A 96 -0.48 -22.72 14.53
C TYR A 96 0.97 -22.99 14.98
N LEU A 97 1.23 -23.28 16.26
CA LEU A 97 2.57 -23.64 16.70
C LEU A 97 3.04 -24.99 16.13
N ALA A 98 2.13 -25.95 15.97
CA ALA A 98 2.43 -27.22 15.31
C ALA A 98 2.80 -27.01 13.82
N GLU A 99 2.05 -26.17 13.11
CA GLU A 99 2.39 -25.77 11.73
C GLU A 99 3.74 -25.04 11.65
N ALA A 100 4.03 -24.17 12.63
CA ALA A 100 5.34 -23.50 12.71
C ALA A 100 6.48 -24.51 12.87
N LEU A 101 6.33 -25.52 13.74
CA LEU A 101 7.32 -26.57 13.93
C LEU A 101 7.54 -27.41 12.67
N ALA A 102 6.45 -27.78 11.99
CA ALA A 102 6.50 -28.51 10.71
C ALA A 102 7.27 -27.76 9.61
N LEU A 103 7.35 -26.42 9.71
CA LEU A 103 8.18 -25.60 8.82
C LEU A 103 9.61 -25.45 9.34
N TRP A 104 9.79 -25.14 10.63
CA TRP A 104 11.11 -24.82 11.19
C TRP A 104 12.06 -26.01 11.26
N GLU A 105 11.56 -27.20 11.63
CA GLU A 105 12.43 -28.36 11.82
C GLU A 105 13.13 -28.79 10.52
N PRO A 106 12.43 -28.97 9.37
CA PRO A 106 13.10 -29.27 8.10
C PRO A 106 14.00 -28.11 7.62
N LEU A 107 13.54 -26.85 7.74
CA LEU A 107 14.34 -25.68 7.34
C LEU A 107 15.70 -25.62 8.08
N LEU A 108 15.71 -25.94 9.38
CA LEU A 108 16.94 -25.99 10.18
C LEU A 108 17.83 -27.19 9.83
N ALA A 109 17.25 -28.29 9.35
CA ALA A 109 17.95 -29.45 8.81
C ALA A 109 18.52 -29.20 7.39
N GLY A 110 18.19 -28.07 6.76
CA GLY A 110 18.59 -27.77 5.37
C GLY A 110 17.65 -28.39 4.33
N GLU A 111 16.48 -28.86 4.74
CA GLU A 111 15.42 -29.37 3.89
C GLU A 111 14.41 -28.26 3.57
N ARG A 112 13.74 -28.38 2.42
CA ARG A 112 12.67 -27.44 2.02
C ARG A 112 11.32 -28.11 2.22
N PRO A 113 10.48 -27.67 3.18
CA PRO A 113 9.11 -28.14 3.31
C PRO A 113 8.32 -27.98 2.02
N GLU A 114 7.59 -29.03 1.61
CA GLU A 114 6.66 -28.97 0.49
C GLU A 114 5.30 -28.47 0.98
N LEU A 115 4.76 -27.45 0.30
CA LEU A 115 3.39 -26.99 0.52
C LEU A 115 2.44 -27.79 -0.40
N PRO A 116 1.17 -27.98 -0.01
CA PRO A 116 0.19 -28.64 -0.87
C PRO A 116 0.13 -27.99 -2.26
N PRO A 117 0.11 -28.78 -3.36
CA PRO A 117 0.09 -28.23 -4.72
C PRO A 117 -1.29 -27.73 -5.15
N HIS A 118 -2.36 -28.18 -4.49
CA HIS A 118 -3.75 -27.85 -4.81
C HIS A 118 -4.53 -27.49 -3.54
N GLY A 119 -5.77 -27.02 -3.74
CA GLY A 119 -6.64 -26.57 -2.68
C GLY A 119 -6.23 -25.19 -2.18
N LEU A 120 -6.64 -24.89 -0.95
CA LEU A 120 -6.39 -23.59 -0.32
C LEU A 120 -5.02 -23.60 0.38
N VAL A 121 -4.05 -22.91 -0.20
CA VAL A 121 -2.66 -22.89 0.27
C VAL A 121 -2.35 -21.53 0.88
N GLU A 122 -2.08 -21.50 2.19
CA GLU A 122 -1.60 -20.29 2.87
C GLU A 122 -0.10 -20.09 2.61
N ARG A 123 0.24 -18.86 2.24
CA ARG A 123 1.60 -18.40 1.97
C ARG A 123 1.83 -17.06 2.66
N ALA A 124 3.09 -16.66 2.75
CA ALA A 124 3.46 -15.37 3.34
C ALA A 124 4.68 -14.78 2.65
N TYR A 125 4.89 -13.48 2.86
CA TYR A 125 6.11 -12.76 2.52
C TYR A 125 6.46 -11.79 3.64
N PHE A 126 7.69 -11.30 3.68
CA PHE A 126 8.01 -10.15 4.52
C PHE A 126 7.71 -8.85 3.79
N ALA A 127 6.89 -8.01 4.39
CA ALA A 127 6.74 -6.64 3.93
C ALA A 127 8.04 -5.87 4.23
N GLU A 128 8.57 -5.19 3.22
CA GLU A 128 9.88 -4.53 3.33
C GLU A 128 9.84 -3.31 4.25
N ASN A 129 8.68 -2.68 4.40
CA ASN A 129 8.50 -1.45 5.18
C ASN A 129 8.69 -1.65 6.69
N ASP A 130 7.98 -2.62 7.27
CA ASP A 130 7.95 -2.86 8.72
C ASP A 130 8.47 -4.25 9.12
N LEU A 131 8.93 -5.04 8.15
CA LEU A 131 9.47 -6.39 8.34
C LEU A 131 8.48 -7.39 8.95
N SER A 132 7.18 -7.11 8.80
CA SER A 132 6.12 -8.04 9.21
C SER A 132 5.91 -9.16 8.19
N ALA A 133 5.54 -10.35 8.68
CA ALA A 133 5.13 -11.45 7.81
C ALA A 133 3.66 -11.25 7.41
N GLN A 134 3.40 -10.94 6.14
CA GLN A 134 2.06 -10.67 5.63
C GLN A 134 1.49 -11.91 4.90
N PRO A 135 0.29 -12.37 5.27
CA PRO A 135 -0.31 -13.53 4.64
C PRO A 135 -1.02 -13.24 3.32
N TYR A 136 -1.06 -14.26 2.48
CA TYR A 136 -2.01 -14.39 1.38
C TYR A 136 -2.35 -15.87 1.20
N VAL A 137 -3.51 -16.14 0.61
CA VAL A 137 -3.94 -17.49 0.30
C VAL A 137 -4.12 -17.64 -1.20
N VAL A 138 -3.73 -18.80 -1.74
CA VAL A 138 -3.97 -19.19 -3.13
C VAL A 138 -4.82 -20.45 -3.15
N PHE A 139 -5.98 -20.39 -3.80
CA PHE A 139 -6.69 -21.59 -4.22
C PHE A 139 -6.17 -22.04 -5.59
N ALA A 140 -5.57 -23.23 -5.62
CA ALA A 140 -5.15 -23.90 -6.85
C ALA A 140 -6.09 -25.08 -7.14
N PRO A 141 -6.81 -25.10 -8.29
CA PRO A 141 -7.71 -26.20 -8.62
C PRO A 141 -6.92 -27.49 -8.88
N GLU A 142 -7.55 -28.66 -8.70
CA GLU A 142 -6.91 -29.97 -8.91
C GLU A 142 -6.33 -30.15 -10.32
N GLY A 143 -6.90 -29.49 -11.33
CA GLY A 143 -6.41 -29.52 -12.72
C GLY A 143 -5.20 -28.62 -13.00
N TYR A 144 -4.69 -27.88 -12.01
CA TYR A 144 -3.49 -27.05 -12.16
C TYR A 144 -2.25 -27.82 -11.70
N ASP A 145 -1.39 -28.22 -12.63
CA ASP A 145 -0.11 -28.90 -12.38
C ASP A 145 1.12 -28.01 -12.68
N GLY A 146 0.89 -26.75 -13.04
CA GLY A 146 1.93 -25.79 -13.42
C GLY A 146 2.51 -25.95 -14.83
N SER A 147 2.09 -26.96 -15.60
CA SER A 147 2.58 -27.17 -16.98
C SER A 147 2.10 -26.09 -17.95
N GLU A 148 0.86 -25.60 -17.75
CA GLU A 148 0.24 -24.55 -18.54
C GLU A 148 -0.08 -23.32 -17.68
N PRO A 149 0.04 -22.10 -18.24
CA PRO A 149 -0.26 -20.89 -17.48
C PRO A 149 -1.76 -20.76 -17.20
N TYR A 150 -2.12 -20.52 -15.95
CA TYR A 150 -3.49 -20.21 -15.52
C TYR A 150 -3.69 -18.70 -15.37
N GLY A 151 -4.92 -18.22 -15.51
CA GLY A 151 -5.24 -16.85 -15.10
C GLY A 151 -5.07 -16.66 -13.59
N LEU A 152 -5.04 -15.41 -13.13
CA LEU A 152 -5.01 -15.08 -11.70
C LEU A 152 -6.19 -14.16 -11.37
N PHE A 153 -7.10 -14.64 -10.53
CA PHE A 153 -8.20 -13.84 -9.99
C PHE A 153 -7.84 -13.39 -8.57
N VAL A 154 -7.59 -12.09 -8.40
CA VAL A 154 -7.28 -11.47 -7.10
C VAL A 154 -8.56 -10.96 -6.47
N PHE A 155 -8.93 -11.47 -5.30
CA PHE A 155 -10.13 -11.07 -4.58
C PHE A 155 -9.79 -10.33 -3.28
N LEU A 156 -10.13 -9.04 -3.24
CA LEU A 156 -9.95 -8.16 -2.09
C LEU A 156 -11.16 -8.26 -1.16
N HIS A 157 -10.92 -8.50 0.13
CA HIS A 157 -11.98 -8.71 1.10
C HIS A 157 -12.75 -7.44 1.47
N GLY A 158 -13.96 -7.61 2.00
CA GLY A 158 -14.75 -6.51 2.56
C GLY A 158 -14.26 -6.08 3.94
N TYR A 159 -14.77 -4.95 4.43
CA TYR A 159 -14.52 -4.52 5.80
C TYR A 159 -15.21 -5.48 6.77
N SER A 160 -14.47 -5.95 7.77
CA SER A 160 -15.06 -6.74 8.86
C SER A 160 -14.44 -6.35 10.21
N PRO A 161 -15.25 -5.94 11.21
CA PRO A 161 -14.74 -5.71 12.56
C PRO A 161 -14.07 -6.98 13.13
N GLY A 162 -12.89 -6.83 13.71
CA GLY A 162 -12.14 -7.96 14.28
C GLY A 162 -11.47 -8.89 13.26
N LEU A 163 -11.43 -8.49 11.99
CA LEU A 163 -10.63 -9.14 10.97
C LEU A 163 -9.14 -9.04 11.33
N ASP A 164 -8.46 -10.17 11.30
CA ASP A 164 -7.03 -10.29 11.56
C ASP A 164 -6.37 -11.36 10.67
N LYS A 165 -5.05 -11.50 10.78
CA LYS A 165 -4.24 -12.47 10.04
C LYS A 165 -4.56 -13.93 10.32
N ALA A 166 -5.50 -14.25 11.20
CA ALA A 166 -5.90 -15.61 11.53
C ALA A 166 -7.34 -15.94 11.17
N ASN A 167 -8.19 -14.96 10.85
CA ASN A 167 -9.59 -15.22 10.49
C ASN A 167 -10.06 -14.61 9.15
N TRP A 168 -9.25 -13.79 8.48
CA TRP A 168 -9.72 -13.04 7.30
C TRP A 168 -10.21 -13.93 6.16
N VAL A 169 -9.61 -15.11 6.01
CA VAL A 169 -10.04 -16.12 5.02
C VAL A 169 -11.41 -16.65 5.39
N ASP A 170 -11.60 -17.15 6.61
CA ASP A 170 -12.86 -17.75 7.06
C ASP A 170 -14.04 -16.78 6.96
N LEU A 171 -13.80 -15.51 7.25
CA LEU A 171 -14.81 -14.46 7.15
C LEU A 171 -15.26 -14.20 5.70
N MET A 172 -14.38 -14.42 4.72
CA MET A 172 -14.52 -13.91 3.36
C MET A 172 -14.36 -14.99 2.28
N TYR A 173 -14.30 -16.27 2.66
CA TYR A 173 -14.23 -17.41 1.76
C TYR A 173 -15.63 -17.93 1.41
N SER A 174 -15.78 -18.44 0.19
CA SER A 174 -17.01 -19.09 -0.28
C SER A 174 -16.64 -20.13 -1.34
N PRO A 175 -17.34 -21.29 -1.39
CA PRO A 175 -17.18 -22.28 -2.45
C PRO A 175 -17.35 -21.72 -3.87
N ALA A 176 -18.05 -20.59 -4.02
CA ALA A 176 -18.17 -19.87 -5.30
C ALA A 176 -16.80 -19.53 -5.92
N LYS A 177 -15.78 -19.25 -5.10
CA LYS A 177 -14.41 -18.99 -5.57
C LYS A 177 -13.79 -20.23 -6.22
N GLU A 178 -14.08 -21.41 -5.70
CA GLU A 178 -13.59 -22.66 -6.28
C GLU A 178 -14.30 -22.99 -7.59
N THR A 179 -15.62 -22.78 -7.64
CA THR A 179 -16.40 -22.91 -8.88
C THR A 179 -15.84 -21.98 -9.95
N LEU A 180 -15.65 -20.71 -9.62
CA LEU A 180 -15.04 -19.70 -10.50
C LEU A 180 -13.66 -20.15 -10.99
N ALA A 181 -12.77 -20.61 -10.09
CA ALA A 181 -11.43 -21.08 -10.42
C ALA A 181 -11.46 -22.23 -11.45
N ARG A 182 -12.31 -23.23 -11.22
CA ARG A 182 -12.46 -24.41 -12.08
C ARG A 182 -13.03 -24.03 -13.45
N GLU A 183 -14.08 -23.20 -13.48
CA GLU A 183 -14.74 -22.82 -14.73
C GLU A 183 -13.91 -21.89 -15.62
N THR A 184 -13.03 -21.08 -15.03
CA THR A 184 -12.29 -20.03 -15.75
C THR A 184 -10.82 -20.37 -15.97
N ARG A 185 -10.34 -21.49 -15.42
CA ARG A 185 -8.91 -21.85 -15.38
C ARG A 185 -8.07 -20.71 -14.79
N CYS A 186 -8.46 -20.29 -13.60
CA CYS A 186 -7.77 -19.27 -12.82
C CYS A 186 -7.33 -19.84 -11.47
N LEU A 187 -6.16 -19.42 -11.00
CA LEU A 187 -5.82 -19.42 -9.59
C LEU A 187 -6.61 -18.30 -8.90
N VAL A 188 -7.03 -18.50 -7.65
CA VAL A 188 -7.71 -17.46 -6.87
C VAL A 188 -6.83 -17.04 -5.70
N MET A 189 -6.47 -15.76 -5.64
CA MET A 189 -5.66 -15.18 -4.57
C MET A 189 -6.51 -14.32 -3.63
N LEU A 190 -6.34 -14.51 -2.33
CA LEU A 190 -6.92 -13.69 -1.26
C LEU A 190 -5.79 -13.07 -0.42
N PRO A 191 -5.35 -11.84 -0.69
CA PRO A 191 -4.37 -11.16 0.13
C PRO A 191 -5.02 -10.65 1.44
N PHE A 192 -4.27 -10.64 2.54
CA PHE A 192 -4.67 -9.95 3.77
C PHE A 192 -4.44 -8.43 3.66
N ALA A 193 -3.28 -8.02 3.12
CA ALA A 193 -2.97 -6.65 2.76
C ALA A 193 -3.33 -5.58 3.81
N ARG A 194 -2.87 -5.81 5.05
CA ARG A 194 -3.10 -4.94 6.22
C ARG A 194 -4.56 -4.85 6.68
N GLY A 195 -5.43 -5.76 6.24
CA GLY A 195 -6.80 -5.85 6.74
C GLY A 195 -7.68 -4.68 6.29
N ASN A 196 -8.21 -3.90 7.23
CA ASN A 196 -9.27 -2.93 6.95
C ASN A 196 -8.76 -1.55 6.47
N THR A 197 -7.68 -1.49 5.70
CA THR A 197 -7.02 -0.22 5.28
C THR A 197 -7.52 0.34 3.94
N ASP A 198 -8.71 -0.09 3.50
CA ASP A 198 -9.25 0.21 2.16
C ASP A 198 -8.33 -0.24 0.99
N PHE A 199 -7.30 -1.04 1.26
CA PHE A 199 -6.22 -1.39 0.34
C PHE A 199 -5.49 -0.17 -0.23
N GLN A 200 -5.36 0.89 0.56
CA GLN A 200 -4.63 2.11 0.22
C GLN A 200 -3.23 2.12 0.86
N GLY A 201 -2.30 2.87 0.28
CA GLY A 201 -0.93 2.99 0.80
C GLY A 201 -0.25 1.63 0.97
N ALA A 202 0.10 1.26 2.20
CA ALA A 202 0.73 -0.03 2.51
C ALA A 202 -0.16 -1.24 2.14
N GLY A 203 -1.49 -1.09 2.17
CA GLY A 203 -2.41 -2.14 1.72
C GLY A 203 -2.32 -2.39 0.21
N GLU A 204 -2.21 -1.34 -0.60
CA GLU A 204 -1.96 -1.47 -2.05
C GLU A 204 -0.62 -2.16 -2.33
N ASP A 205 0.44 -1.71 -1.64
CA ASP A 205 1.79 -2.27 -1.80
C ASP A 205 1.80 -3.78 -1.50
N ASP A 206 1.07 -4.20 -0.46
CA ASP A 206 0.93 -5.60 -0.07
C ASP A 206 0.13 -6.44 -1.08
N VAL A 207 -0.90 -5.88 -1.73
CA VAL A 207 -1.63 -6.56 -2.82
C VAL A 207 -0.70 -6.78 -4.01
N LEU A 208 -0.01 -5.74 -4.47
CA LEU A 208 0.93 -5.82 -5.59
C LEU A 208 2.08 -6.79 -5.28
N ARG A 209 2.57 -6.77 -4.03
CA ARG A 209 3.59 -7.71 -3.56
C ARG A 209 3.09 -9.15 -3.61
N ALA A 210 1.88 -9.41 -3.12
CA ALA A 210 1.27 -10.75 -3.14
C ALA A 210 1.06 -11.27 -4.58
N ILE A 211 0.62 -10.42 -5.51
CA ILE A 211 0.55 -10.79 -6.95
C ILE A 211 1.93 -11.21 -7.47
N GLY A 212 2.97 -10.43 -7.13
CA GLY A 212 4.35 -10.78 -7.48
C GLY A 212 4.82 -12.10 -6.87
N GLU A 213 4.42 -12.40 -5.63
CA GLU A 213 4.71 -13.71 -5.01
C GLU A 213 4.00 -14.86 -5.73
N VAL A 214 2.74 -14.69 -6.11
CA VAL A 214 2.01 -15.73 -6.85
C VAL A 214 2.65 -15.98 -8.21
N LYS A 215 3.00 -14.93 -8.96
CA LYS A 215 3.71 -15.08 -10.24
C LYS A 215 5.08 -15.78 -10.12
N ARG A 216 5.74 -15.69 -8.96
CA ARG A 216 7.00 -16.41 -8.70
C ARG A 216 6.80 -17.88 -8.38
N ASN A 217 5.70 -18.22 -7.70
CA ASN A 217 5.46 -19.56 -7.18
C ASN A 217 4.53 -20.41 -8.06
N TYR A 218 3.84 -19.79 -9.01
CA TYR A 218 2.85 -20.43 -9.88
C TYR A 218 3.03 -19.95 -11.34
N ASN A 219 2.74 -20.82 -12.30
CA ASN A 219 2.71 -20.52 -13.72
C ASN A 219 1.44 -19.71 -14.05
N VAL A 220 1.58 -18.39 -14.09
CA VAL A 220 0.47 -17.43 -14.29
C VAL A 220 0.55 -16.83 -15.70
N ASP A 221 -0.56 -16.83 -16.43
CA ASP A 221 -0.75 -16.02 -17.64
C ASP A 221 -0.84 -14.55 -17.22
N GLU A 222 0.24 -13.80 -17.43
CA GLU A 222 0.33 -12.39 -17.06
C GLU A 222 -0.67 -11.48 -17.79
N ASP A 223 -1.21 -11.93 -18.92
CA ASP A 223 -2.26 -11.22 -19.64
C ASP A 223 -3.67 -11.59 -19.15
N ARG A 224 -3.78 -12.47 -18.16
CA ARG A 224 -5.05 -12.88 -17.52
C ARG A 224 -5.00 -12.69 -16.00
N VAL A 225 -4.51 -11.55 -15.55
CA VAL A 225 -4.59 -11.11 -14.15
C VAL A 225 -5.81 -10.21 -13.97
N PHE A 226 -6.72 -10.57 -13.08
CA PHE A 226 -7.98 -9.88 -12.82
C PHE A 226 -8.00 -9.38 -11.38
N LEU A 227 -8.50 -8.17 -11.17
CA LEU A 227 -8.64 -7.60 -9.83
C LEU A 227 -10.12 -7.43 -9.49
N SER A 228 -10.53 -8.03 -8.39
CA SER A 228 -11.91 -8.02 -7.89
C SER A 228 -11.94 -7.83 -6.39
N GLY A 229 -13.08 -7.45 -5.85
CA GLY A 229 -13.27 -7.28 -4.41
C GLY A 229 -14.62 -6.68 -4.10
N ILE A 230 -15.04 -6.83 -2.84
CA ILE A 230 -16.36 -6.37 -2.37
C ILE A 230 -16.27 -5.20 -1.41
N SER A 231 -17.18 -4.22 -1.54
CA SER A 231 -17.36 -3.15 -0.55
C SER A 231 -16.08 -2.33 -0.41
N MET A 232 -15.42 -2.39 0.75
CA MET A 232 -14.05 -1.92 0.95
C MET A 232 -13.06 -2.48 -0.08
N GLY A 233 -13.06 -3.79 -0.31
CA GLY A 233 -12.20 -4.41 -1.33
C GLY A 233 -12.51 -3.92 -2.73
N GLY A 234 -13.77 -3.63 -3.05
CA GLY A 234 -14.14 -3.06 -4.34
C GLY A 234 -13.67 -1.61 -4.51
N MET A 235 -13.53 -0.84 -3.43
CA MET A 235 -12.83 0.45 -3.45
C MET A 235 -11.34 0.26 -3.74
N GLY A 236 -10.71 -0.76 -3.15
CA GLY A 236 -9.35 -1.17 -3.48
C GLY A 236 -9.18 -1.52 -4.97
N VAL A 237 -10.16 -2.18 -5.58
CA VAL A 237 -10.15 -2.48 -7.03
C VAL A 237 -10.06 -1.19 -7.86
N TRP A 238 -10.86 -0.17 -7.52
CA TRP A 238 -10.83 1.11 -8.21
C TRP A 238 -9.48 1.82 -8.06
N THR A 239 -8.94 1.84 -6.84
CA THR A 239 -7.71 2.56 -6.50
C THR A 239 -6.50 1.90 -7.16
N ILE A 240 -6.27 0.62 -6.88
CA ILE A 240 -5.11 -0.14 -7.40
C ILE A 240 -5.19 -0.25 -8.92
N GLY A 241 -6.40 -0.46 -9.48
CA GLY A 241 -6.63 -0.50 -10.92
C GLY A 241 -6.29 0.82 -11.61
N ALA A 242 -6.65 1.95 -10.99
CA ALA A 242 -6.31 3.27 -11.51
C ALA A 242 -4.81 3.58 -11.39
N HIS A 243 -4.15 3.17 -10.30
CA HIS A 243 -2.71 3.39 -10.11
C HIS A 243 -1.86 2.50 -11.02
N ASN A 244 -2.36 1.31 -11.38
CA ASN A 244 -1.60 0.29 -12.09
C ASN A 244 -2.37 -0.29 -13.30
N PRO A 245 -2.86 0.56 -14.23
CA PRO A 245 -3.81 0.12 -15.27
C PRO A 245 -3.23 -0.86 -16.29
N HIS A 246 -1.89 -0.95 -16.33
CA HIS A 246 -1.13 -1.78 -17.24
C HIS A 246 -0.88 -3.21 -16.72
N LEU A 247 -1.35 -3.54 -15.51
CA LEU A 247 -1.17 -4.86 -14.88
C LEU A 247 -2.35 -5.81 -15.07
N PHE A 248 -3.55 -5.29 -15.34
CA PHE A 248 -4.78 -6.08 -15.26
C PHE A 248 -5.46 -6.27 -16.61
N ALA A 249 -6.09 -7.43 -16.79
CA ALA A 249 -6.92 -7.77 -17.92
C ALA A 249 -8.31 -7.12 -17.84
N ALA A 250 -8.90 -7.09 -16.63
CA ALA A 250 -10.14 -6.41 -16.32
C ALA A 250 -10.26 -6.15 -14.81
N LEU A 251 -11.12 -5.20 -14.44
CA LEU A 251 -11.53 -4.93 -13.08
C LEU A 251 -12.95 -5.44 -12.83
N ILE A 252 -13.19 -6.06 -11.68
CA ILE A 252 -14.50 -6.60 -11.29
C ILE A 252 -14.86 -6.10 -9.87
N PRO A 253 -15.19 -4.81 -9.71
CA PRO A 253 -15.57 -4.24 -8.41
C PRO A 253 -17.01 -4.64 -8.05
N ILE A 254 -17.19 -5.12 -6.82
CA ILE A 254 -18.47 -5.64 -6.33
C ILE A 254 -19.00 -4.74 -5.20
N ALA A 255 -20.25 -4.27 -5.33
CA ALA A 255 -20.97 -3.49 -4.31
C ALA A 255 -20.08 -2.43 -3.62
N SER A 256 -19.49 -1.52 -4.40
CA SER A 256 -18.33 -0.72 -3.98
C SER A 256 -18.51 0.78 -4.14
N ARG A 257 -17.64 1.54 -3.47
CA ARG A 257 -17.50 2.99 -3.57
C ARG A 257 -16.26 3.36 -4.40
N GLY A 258 -16.37 4.36 -5.27
CA GLY A 258 -15.25 4.86 -6.07
C GLY A 258 -15.19 6.39 -6.18
N ASP A 259 -16.17 7.12 -5.64
CA ASP A 259 -16.25 8.58 -5.61
C ASP A 259 -16.23 9.06 -4.15
N PHE A 260 -15.14 9.72 -3.73
CA PHE A 260 -14.93 10.17 -2.36
C PHE A 260 -16.04 11.09 -1.85
N TYR A 261 -16.45 12.06 -2.68
CA TYR A 261 -17.42 13.07 -2.29
C TYR A 261 -18.82 12.47 -2.11
N MET A 262 -19.20 11.55 -3.01
CA MET A 262 -20.45 10.78 -2.85
C MET A 262 -20.41 9.88 -1.61
N TRP A 263 -19.25 9.25 -1.32
CA TRP A 263 -19.08 8.42 -0.13
C TRP A 263 -19.20 9.24 1.16
N LYS A 264 -18.51 10.37 1.24
CA LYS A 264 -18.53 11.25 2.42
C LYS A 264 -19.79 12.11 2.54
N GLY A 265 -20.60 12.19 1.48
CA GLY A 265 -21.81 13.01 1.47
C GLY A 265 -21.51 14.51 1.52
N ILE A 266 -20.39 14.93 0.92
CA ILE A 266 -19.96 16.33 0.87
C ILE A 266 -19.93 16.85 -0.57
N GLU A 267 -19.99 18.17 -0.74
CA GLU A 267 -19.93 18.79 -2.05
C GLU A 267 -18.51 18.75 -2.63
N ARG A 268 -18.42 18.48 -3.94
CA ARG A 268 -17.15 18.57 -4.65
C ARG A 268 -16.66 20.02 -4.68
N GLY A 269 -15.41 20.24 -4.30
CA GLY A 269 -14.82 21.58 -4.14
C GLY A 269 -15.05 22.22 -2.76
N SER A 270 -15.74 21.54 -1.83
CA SER A 270 -15.86 22.01 -0.44
C SER A 270 -14.57 21.88 0.36
N LEU A 271 -13.68 20.96 -0.03
CA LEU A 271 -12.39 20.75 0.62
C LEU A 271 -11.35 21.77 0.14
N PRO A 272 -10.44 22.21 1.02
CA PRO A 272 -9.21 22.87 0.59
C PRO A 272 -8.47 22.04 -0.45
N ALA A 273 -7.87 22.69 -1.45
CA ALA A 273 -7.22 22.02 -2.58
C ALA A 273 -6.21 20.94 -2.17
N TRP A 274 -5.49 21.14 -1.07
CA TRP A 274 -4.51 20.17 -0.58
C TRP A 274 -5.16 18.88 -0.03
N LYS A 275 -6.34 18.96 0.61
CA LYS A 275 -7.12 17.78 1.05
C LYS A 275 -7.77 17.11 -0.15
N ALA A 276 -8.39 17.89 -1.03
CA ALA A 276 -9.00 17.39 -2.26
C ALA A 276 -8.00 16.57 -3.07
N ARG A 277 -6.77 17.08 -3.27
CA ARG A 277 -5.69 16.35 -3.93
C ARG A 277 -5.40 14.98 -3.31
N LEU A 278 -5.33 14.89 -1.97
CA LEU A 278 -5.05 13.62 -1.28
C LEU A 278 -6.21 12.63 -1.42
N ALA A 279 -7.45 13.11 -1.38
CA ALA A 279 -8.63 12.28 -1.60
C ALA A 279 -8.74 11.83 -3.06
N ASP A 280 -8.57 12.75 -4.01
CA ASP A 280 -8.70 12.50 -5.45
C ASP A 280 -7.62 11.53 -5.96
N GLY A 281 -6.44 11.55 -5.35
CA GLY A 281 -5.36 10.59 -5.64
C GLY A 281 -5.59 9.19 -5.08
N GLU A 282 -6.71 8.93 -4.41
CA GLU A 282 -7.00 7.67 -3.71
C GLU A 282 -8.37 7.09 -4.07
N PHE A 283 -9.08 7.72 -5.02
CA PHE A 283 -10.42 7.31 -5.45
C PHE A 283 -10.51 7.33 -6.98
N GLY A 284 -10.98 6.21 -7.56
CA GLY A 284 -11.00 6.01 -9.01
C GLY A 284 -11.81 7.05 -9.81
N ALA A 285 -12.80 7.70 -9.20
CA ALA A 285 -13.61 8.73 -9.87
C ALA A 285 -12.79 9.91 -10.41
N GLU A 286 -11.63 10.21 -9.82
CA GLU A 286 -10.74 11.26 -10.29
C GLU A 286 -9.59 10.78 -11.17
N LEU A 287 -9.54 9.48 -11.47
CA LEU A 287 -8.48 8.85 -12.26
C LEU A 287 -9.03 8.21 -13.54
N LEU A 288 -10.18 8.70 -14.05
CA LEU A 288 -10.88 8.14 -15.21
C LEU A 288 -10.01 7.87 -16.45
N PRO A 289 -9.05 8.77 -16.85
CA PRO A 289 -8.17 8.49 -17.99
C PRO A 289 -7.43 7.16 -17.86
N ASN A 290 -7.11 6.73 -16.63
CA ASN A 290 -6.31 5.53 -16.37
C ASN A 290 -7.05 4.25 -16.76
N PHE A 291 -8.38 4.29 -16.86
CA PHE A 291 -9.19 3.13 -17.25
C PHE A 291 -9.39 2.99 -18.77
N THR A 292 -8.83 3.88 -19.60
CA THR A 292 -9.02 3.91 -21.07
C THR A 292 -8.82 2.54 -21.75
N HIS A 293 -7.92 1.71 -21.21
CA HIS A 293 -7.58 0.40 -21.77
C HIS A 293 -7.85 -0.77 -20.81
N LEU A 294 -8.62 -0.49 -19.75
CA LEU A 294 -8.89 -1.43 -18.67
C LEU A 294 -10.41 -1.62 -18.53
N PRO A 295 -10.98 -2.70 -19.11
CA PRO A 295 -12.41 -2.94 -19.05
C PRO A 295 -12.87 -3.22 -17.62
N CYS A 296 -14.08 -2.76 -17.29
CA CYS A 296 -14.66 -2.87 -15.94
C CYS A 296 -16.01 -3.61 -15.98
N VAL A 297 -16.14 -4.69 -15.21
CA VAL A 297 -17.41 -5.40 -14.98
C VAL A 297 -17.88 -5.11 -13.55
N ILE A 298 -18.76 -4.12 -13.41
CA ILE A 298 -19.25 -3.64 -12.12
C ILE A 298 -20.44 -4.50 -11.71
N VAL A 299 -20.38 -5.17 -10.56
CA VAL A 299 -21.44 -6.08 -10.11
C VAL A 299 -22.05 -5.58 -8.81
N HIS A 300 -23.38 -5.56 -8.70
CA HIS A 300 -24.06 -5.06 -7.51
C HIS A 300 -25.46 -5.68 -7.37
N GLY A 301 -25.84 -6.05 -6.15
CA GLY A 301 -27.20 -6.49 -5.83
C GLY A 301 -28.19 -5.32 -5.73
N THR A 302 -29.43 -5.51 -6.21
CA THR A 302 -30.43 -4.44 -6.22
C THR A 302 -30.94 -4.07 -4.83
N ASP A 303 -30.84 -5.00 -3.88
CA ASP A 303 -31.38 -4.88 -2.51
C ASP A 303 -30.25 -4.60 -1.50
N ASP A 304 -29.13 -4.01 -1.95
CA ASP A 304 -28.01 -3.64 -1.09
C ASP A 304 -28.31 -2.37 -0.27
N TRP A 305 -28.62 -2.55 1.01
CA TRP A 305 -28.85 -1.45 1.96
C TRP A 305 -27.58 -0.99 2.70
N VAL A 306 -26.45 -1.69 2.57
CA VAL A 306 -25.19 -1.34 3.22
C VAL A 306 -24.39 -0.41 2.33
N MET A 307 -24.23 -0.79 1.07
CA MET A 307 -23.62 0.02 0.02
C MET A 307 -24.69 0.31 -1.03
N PRO A 308 -25.32 1.48 -1.01
CA PRO A 308 -26.42 1.76 -1.93
C PRO A 308 -26.00 1.63 -3.41
N MET A 309 -26.85 0.98 -4.22
CA MET A 309 -26.67 0.76 -5.66
C MET A 309 -26.15 1.98 -6.44
N ARG A 310 -26.59 3.19 -6.05
CA ARG A 310 -26.19 4.47 -6.65
C ARG A 310 -24.66 4.67 -6.73
N GLN A 311 -23.89 4.01 -5.85
CA GLN A 311 -22.42 4.08 -5.86
C GLN A 311 -21.84 3.41 -7.12
N SER A 312 -22.36 2.23 -7.50
CA SER A 312 -21.97 1.54 -8.73
C SER A 312 -22.52 2.25 -9.97
N GLU A 313 -23.75 2.75 -9.91
CA GLU A 313 -24.33 3.54 -11.01
C GLU A 313 -23.53 4.81 -11.29
N ARG A 314 -23.05 5.48 -10.23
CA ARG A 314 -22.18 6.65 -10.33
C ARG A 314 -20.88 6.32 -11.06
N MET A 315 -20.18 5.27 -10.65
CA MET A 315 -18.92 4.87 -11.29
C MET A 315 -19.14 4.44 -12.75
N HIS A 316 -20.20 3.67 -13.03
CA HIS A 316 -20.54 3.29 -14.39
C HIS A 316 -20.77 4.51 -15.28
N ALA A 317 -21.59 5.47 -14.83
CA ALA A 317 -21.88 6.69 -15.59
C ALA A 317 -20.62 7.54 -15.85
N LEU A 318 -19.69 7.62 -14.89
CA LEU A 318 -18.42 8.32 -15.06
C LEU A 318 -17.53 7.64 -16.11
N LEU A 319 -17.46 6.30 -16.09
CA LEU A 319 -16.68 5.52 -17.05
C LEU A 319 -17.27 5.61 -18.46
N GLU A 320 -18.60 5.49 -18.60
CA GLU A 320 -19.28 5.67 -19.89
C GLU A 320 -19.06 7.08 -20.46
N ALA A 321 -19.17 8.11 -19.63
CA ALA A 321 -18.90 9.49 -20.05
C ALA A 321 -17.43 9.70 -20.47
N ALA A 322 -16.50 8.94 -19.90
CA ALA A 322 -15.09 8.93 -20.28
C ALA A 322 -14.77 8.02 -21.50
N GLY A 323 -15.76 7.32 -22.04
CA GLY A 323 -15.58 6.38 -23.16
C GLY A 323 -14.86 5.08 -22.78
N VAL A 324 -14.85 4.73 -21.49
CA VAL A 324 -14.26 3.49 -20.98
C VAL A 324 -15.26 2.34 -21.13
N GLN A 325 -14.76 1.18 -21.58
CA GLN A 325 -15.57 -0.05 -21.63
C GLN A 325 -15.97 -0.46 -20.21
N SER A 326 -17.25 -0.28 -19.88
CA SER A 326 -17.80 -0.69 -18.60
C SER A 326 -19.15 -1.38 -18.77
N THR A 327 -19.38 -2.43 -17.98
CA THR A 327 -20.66 -3.17 -17.90
C THR A 327 -21.15 -3.09 -16.47
N LEU A 328 -22.39 -2.65 -16.26
CA LEU A 328 -23.05 -2.70 -14.95
C LEU A 328 -24.01 -3.90 -14.87
N VAL A 329 -23.63 -4.90 -14.08
CA VAL A 329 -24.42 -6.10 -13.79
C VAL A 329 -25.23 -5.88 -12.52
N LYS A 330 -26.55 -5.84 -12.66
CA LYS A 330 -27.50 -5.73 -11.55
C LYS A 330 -28.05 -7.11 -11.23
N VAL A 331 -27.80 -7.60 -10.02
CA VAL A 331 -28.29 -8.92 -9.58
C VAL A 331 -29.55 -8.71 -8.73
N GLU A 332 -30.69 -9.07 -9.29
CA GLU A 332 -32.01 -8.86 -8.69
C GLU A 332 -32.16 -9.60 -7.35
N GLY A 333 -32.65 -8.90 -6.33
CA GLY A 333 -32.88 -9.43 -4.98
C GLY A 333 -31.62 -9.73 -4.16
N ALA A 334 -30.43 -9.58 -4.75
CA ALA A 334 -29.17 -9.77 -4.04
C ALA A 334 -28.91 -8.60 -3.09
N THR A 335 -28.34 -8.92 -1.92
CA THR A 335 -28.00 -7.99 -0.85
C THR A 335 -26.48 -7.87 -0.71
N HIS A 336 -26.00 -7.00 0.19
CA HIS A 336 -24.57 -6.89 0.49
C HIS A 336 -23.91 -8.22 0.92
N TYR A 337 -24.70 -9.12 1.52
CA TYR A 337 -24.22 -10.35 2.12
C TYR A 337 -24.37 -11.59 1.22
N THR A 338 -25.02 -11.46 0.06
CA THR A 338 -25.12 -12.53 -0.96
C THR A 338 -24.03 -12.40 -2.02
N TRP A 339 -22.87 -11.88 -1.65
CA TRP A 339 -21.79 -11.54 -2.56
C TRP A 339 -21.18 -12.74 -3.29
N ALA A 340 -21.33 -13.94 -2.73
CA ALA A 340 -20.89 -15.17 -3.38
C ALA A 340 -21.60 -15.40 -4.72
N ASP A 341 -22.89 -15.05 -4.79
CA ASP A 341 -23.69 -15.18 -6.02
C ASP A 341 -23.24 -14.16 -7.07
N LEU A 342 -22.81 -12.96 -6.63
CA LEU A 342 -22.30 -11.90 -7.49
C LEU A 342 -21.02 -12.33 -8.23
N LEU A 343 -20.19 -13.18 -7.62
CA LEU A 343 -18.97 -13.71 -8.24
C LEU A 343 -19.25 -14.66 -9.41
N LEU A 344 -20.41 -15.31 -9.41
CA LEU A 344 -20.81 -16.29 -10.42
C LEU A 344 -21.75 -15.70 -11.46
N ALA A 345 -21.94 -14.37 -11.48
CA ALA A 345 -22.68 -13.71 -12.53
C ALA A 345 -22.09 -14.09 -13.92
N PRO A 346 -22.92 -14.41 -14.92
CA PRO A 346 -22.45 -14.87 -16.23
C PRO A 346 -21.40 -13.94 -16.85
N GLU A 347 -21.60 -12.64 -16.76
CA GLU A 347 -20.70 -11.61 -17.30
C GLU A 347 -19.32 -11.63 -16.64
N VAL A 348 -19.25 -11.99 -15.35
CA VAL A 348 -17.98 -12.18 -14.64
C VAL A 348 -17.26 -13.41 -15.20
N ILE A 349 -17.96 -14.55 -15.32
CA ILE A 349 -17.38 -15.78 -15.86
C ILE A 349 -16.93 -15.61 -17.31
N GLU A 350 -17.71 -14.93 -18.14
CA GLU A 350 -17.36 -14.59 -19.52
C GLU A 350 -16.15 -13.69 -19.60
N CYS A 351 -16.08 -12.65 -18.75
CA CYS A 351 -14.92 -11.77 -18.65
C CYS A 351 -13.65 -12.56 -18.31
N LEU A 352 -13.69 -13.41 -17.29
CA LEU A 352 -12.53 -14.20 -16.86
C LEU A 352 -12.05 -15.22 -17.92
N LYS A 353 -12.97 -15.73 -18.75
CA LYS A 353 -12.66 -16.63 -19.86
C LYS A 353 -12.07 -15.90 -21.07
N GLY A 354 -12.57 -14.70 -21.38
CA GLY A 354 -12.30 -14.03 -22.65
C GLY A 354 -11.34 -12.84 -22.60
N ALA A 355 -11.33 -12.07 -21.51
CA ALA A 355 -10.58 -10.83 -21.45
C ALA A 355 -9.07 -11.08 -21.31
N ARG A 356 -8.29 -10.23 -21.98
CA ARG A 356 -6.84 -10.20 -21.91
C ARG A 356 -6.35 -8.77 -21.75
N ARG A 357 -5.26 -8.62 -21.00
CA ARG A 357 -4.57 -7.35 -20.76
C ARG A 357 -4.14 -6.71 -22.07
N ARG A 358 -4.46 -5.43 -22.23
CA ARG A 358 -3.98 -4.63 -23.36
C ARG A 358 -2.57 -4.10 -23.05
N ALA A 359 -1.55 -4.94 -23.28
CA ALA A 359 -0.17 -4.63 -22.90
C ALA A 359 0.43 -3.40 -23.62
N ASP A 360 0.13 -3.28 -24.92
CA ASP A 360 0.82 -2.36 -25.83
C ASP A 360 -0.19 -1.45 -26.57
N PRO A 361 -0.91 -0.56 -25.88
CA PRO A 361 -1.84 0.33 -26.56
C PRO A 361 -1.09 1.43 -27.34
N ARG A 362 -1.60 1.81 -28.53
CA ARG A 362 -1.03 2.92 -29.33
C ARG A 362 -1.26 4.30 -28.71
N ARG A 363 -2.34 4.43 -27.94
CA ARG A 363 -2.66 5.62 -27.16
C ARG A 363 -2.43 5.29 -25.69
N VAL A 364 -1.92 6.23 -24.91
CA VAL A 364 -1.84 6.14 -23.46
C VAL A 364 -2.38 7.44 -22.91
N ALA A 365 -3.42 7.36 -22.09
CA ALA A 365 -3.93 8.49 -21.34
C ALA A 365 -3.92 8.11 -19.86
N PHE A 366 -3.33 8.94 -19.01
CA PHE A 366 -3.41 8.74 -17.57
C PHE A 366 -3.19 10.04 -16.80
N ARG A 367 -3.66 10.03 -15.57
CA ARG A 367 -3.57 11.08 -14.57
C ARG A 367 -2.90 10.51 -13.32
N THR A 368 -2.05 11.29 -12.68
CA THR A 368 -1.43 10.92 -11.41
C THR A 368 -1.23 12.13 -10.51
N PHE A 369 -1.27 11.91 -9.19
CA PHE A 369 -1.00 12.94 -8.19
C PHE A 369 0.38 12.78 -7.56
N THR A 370 1.05 11.64 -7.72
CA THR A 370 2.33 11.32 -7.07
C THR A 370 3.29 10.64 -8.05
N LEU A 371 4.59 10.76 -7.79
CA LEU A 371 5.60 10.01 -8.53
C LEU A 371 5.68 8.53 -8.08
N LYS A 372 5.00 8.11 -7.00
CA LYS A 372 4.81 6.68 -6.67
C LYS A 372 4.01 5.94 -7.75
N HIS A 373 2.98 6.60 -8.30
CA HIS A 373 2.08 6.05 -9.32
C HIS A 373 2.27 6.77 -10.65
N ALA A 374 3.53 6.94 -11.06
CA ALA A 374 3.91 7.79 -12.19
C ALA A 374 3.76 7.14 -13.57
N ARG A 375 3.43 5.84 -13.64
CA ARG A 375 3.58 5.04 -14.86
C ARG A 375 2.26 4.38 -15.28
N ALA A 376 1.92 4.56 -16.55
CA ALA A 376 0.92 3.76 -17.24
C ALA A 376 1.49 3.25 -18.57
N TYR A 377 1.45 1.93 -18.76
CA TYR A 377 1.95 1.25 -19.96
C TYR A 377 3.41 1.65 -20.27
N TRP A 378 3.62 2.38 -21.36
CA TRP A 378 4.92 2.85 -21.83
C TRP A 378 5.19 4.34 -21.53
N ALA A 379 4.35 5.02 -20.76
CA ALA A 379 4.54 6.41 -20.36
C ALA A 379 4.80 6.52 -18.84
N GLU A 380 5.77 7.35 -18.45
CA GLU A 380 6.19 7.60 -17.08
C GLU A 380 6.38 9.12 -16.86
N VAL A 381 5.63 9.72 -15.95
CA VAL A 381 5.88 11.10 -15.48
C VAL A 381 7.13 11.08 -14.61
N THR A 382 8.10 11.94 -14.91
CA THR A 382 9.37 12.01 -14.15
C THR A 382 9.48 13.28 -13.31
N ALA A 383 8.68 14.31 -13.60
CA ALA A 383 8.60 15.53 -12.81
C ALA A 383 7.24 16.23 -12.97
N ILE A 384 6.73 16.81 -11.88
CA ILE A 384 5.45 17.54 -11.81
C ILE A 384 5.75 19.04 -11.63
N GLU A 385 5.03 19.92 -12.34
CA GLU A 385 5.25 21.38 -12.26
C GLU A 385 4.74 21.97 -10.94
N ASP A 386 3.48 21.68 -10.59
CA ASP A 386 2.81 22.15 -9.39
C ASP A 386 2.20 20.97 -8.63
N TRP A 387 2.76 20.72 -7.45
CA TRP A 387 2.41 19.58 -6.62
C TRP A 387 1.06 19.73 -5.92
N SER A 388 0.34 20.84 -6.08
CA SER A 388 -1.05 20.98 -5.60
C SER A 388 -2.09 20.37 -6.54
N ARG A 389 -1.72 20.04 -7.78
CA ARG A 389 -2.62 19.58 -8.86
C ARG A 389 -2.13 18.24 -9.45
N PRO A 390 -3.00 17.47 -10.11
CA PRO A 390 -2.58 16.25 -10.79
C PRO A 390 -1.73 16.57 -12.02
N ALA A 391 -0.87 15.64 -12.41
CA ALA A 391 -0.22 15.58 -13.71
C ALA A 391 -1.08 14.75 -14.68
N GLU A 392 -1.23 15.23 -15.90
CA GLU A 392 -2.03 14.58 -16.95
C GLU A 392 -1.18 14.34 -18.20
N VAL A 393 -1.29 13.14 -18.76
CA VAL A 393 -0.54 12.72 -19.94
C VAL A 393 -1.48 12.07 -20.93
N GLU A 394 -1.40 12.50 -22.18
CA GLU A 394 -1.97 11.82 -23.33
C GLU A 394 -0.90 11.68 -24.42
N CYS A 395 -0.57 10.44 -24.77
CA CYS A 395 0.39 10.11 -25.81
C CYS A 395 -0.29 9.26 -26.87
N GLU A 396 -0.06 9.55 -28.16
CA GLU A 396 -0.61 8.78 -29.26
C GLU A 396 0.43 8.57 -30.37
N LEU A 397 0.63 7.30 -30.73
CA LEU A 397 1.48 6.89 -31.83
C LEU A 397 0.63 6.74 -33.10
N ASP A 398 1.07 7.37 -34.19
CA ASP A 398 0.41 7.26 -35.48
C ASP A 398 0.43 5.83 -36.04
N ALA A 399 -0.43 5.54 -37.02
CA ALA A 399 -0.57 4.20 -37.58
C ALA A 399 0.76 3.63 -38.12
N ALA A 400 1.60 4.49 -38.70
CA ALA A 400 2.89 4.14 -39.28
C ALA A 400 4.01 3.93 -38.24
N GLY A 401 3.82 4.34 -36.98
CA GLY A 401 4.87 4.27 -35.97
C GLY A 401 5.99 5.28 -36.16
N GLN A 402 5.71 6.37 -36.88
CA GLN A 402 6.66 7.40 -37.31
C GLN A 402 6.46 8.73 -36.58
N ALA A 403 5.26 8.99 -36.04
CA ALA A 403 4.95 10.22 -35.33
C ALA A 403 4.32 9.94 -33.97
N LEU A 404 4.80 10.63 -32.94
CA LEU A 404 4.30 10.58 -31.57
C LEU A 404 3.76 11.96 -31.18
N ASN A 405 2.47 12.03 -30.93
CA ASN A 405 1.81 13.22 -30.39
C ASN A 405 1.69 13.09 -28.87
N VAL A 406 2.16 14.10 -28.14
CA VAL A 406 2.17 14.15 -26.68
C VAL A 406 1.47 15.43 -26.24
N ARG A 407 0.44 15.29 -25.41
CA ARG A 407 -0.26 16.37 -24.73
C ARG A 407 -0.13 16.16 -23.24
N THR A 408 0.22 17.21 -22.51
CA THR A 408 0.40 17.14 -21.07
C THR A 408 -0.21 18.35 -20.37
N GLY A 409 -0.71 18.14 -19.15
CA GLY A 409 -1.05 19.19 -18.19
C GLY A 409 -0.25 18.98 -16.91
N ASN A 410 0.39 20.04 -16.39
CA ASN A 410 1.14 19.98 -15.12
C ASN A 410 2.29 18.95 -15.09
N VAL A 411 2.99 18.75 -16.23
CA VAL A 411 4.10 17.79 -16.39
C VAL A 411 5.37 18.53 -16.77
N ALA A 412 6.39 18.47 -15.93
CA ALA A 412 7.70 19.08 -16.17
C ALA A 412 8.69 18.11 -16.84
N GLY A 413 8.45 16.79 -16.70
CA GLY A 413 9.33 15.76 -17.25
C GLY A 413 8.56 14.48 -17.55
N LEU A 414 8.90 13.83 -18.67
CA LEU A 414 8.22 12.63 -19.16
C LEU A 414 9.22 11.68 -19.82
N ARG A 415 9.09 10.39 -19.52
CA ARG A 415 9.82 9.30 -20.17
C ARG A 415 8.84 8.39 -20.90
N LEU A 416 9.12 8.12 -22.18
CA LEU A 416 8.27 7.34 -23.06
C LEU A 416 9.05 6.19 -23.69
N GLN A 417 8.45 5.01 -23.76
CA GLN A 417 9.03 3.83 -24.40
C GLN A 417 8.02 3.09 -25.29
N PRO A 418 7.58 3.69 -26.42
CA PRO A 418 6.63 3.02 -27.30
C PRO A 418 7.10 1.60 -27.69
N PRO A 419 6.18 0.61 -27.72
CA PRO A 419 6.54 -0.79 -27.93
C PRO A 419 7.30 -1.01 -29.24
N ALA A 420 8.34 -1.84 -29.23
CA ALA A 420 9.22 -2.03 -30.39
C ALA A 420 8.51 -2.42 -31.69
N PRO A 421 7.50 -3.34 -31.70
CA PRO A 421 6.76 -3.70 -32.90
C PRO A 421 5.96 -2.55 -33.51
N GLN A 422 5.69 -1.50 -32.74
CA GLN A 422 4.91 -0.36 -33.18
C GLN A 422 5.78 0.77 -33.73
N ARG A 423 7.11 0.71 -33.56
CA ARG A 423 8.04 1.72 -34.06
C ARG A 423 8.46 1.41 -35.50
N ALA A 424 8.68 2.44 -36.31
CA ALA A 424 9.25 2.26 -37.64
C ALA A 424 10.65 1.61 -37.58
N ALA A 425 10.92 0.67 -38.49
CA ALA A 425 12.13 -0.18 -38.46
C ALA A 425 13.48 0.58 -38.49
N HIS A 426 13.51 1.78 -39.08
CA HIS A 426 14.76 2.50 -39.36
C HIS A 426 14.68 4.04 -39.21
N GLY A 427 13.70 4.58 -38.48
CA GLY A 427 13.43 6.03 -38.47
C GLY A 427 13.58 6.72 -37.12
N ARG A 428 14.14 7.94 -37.14
CA ARG A 428 13.86 8.96 -36.12
C ARG A 428 12.34 9.16 -36.05
N MET A 429 11.76 9.17 -34.86
CA MET A 429 10.33 9.43 -34.67
C MET A 429 10.10 10.94 -34.53
N ASP A 430 9.13 11.46 -35.28
CA ASP A 430 8.69 12.86 -35.17
C ASP A 430 7.88 13.01 -33.87
N VAL A 431 8.41 13.76 -32.90
CA VAL A 431 7.71 14.00 -31.62
C VAL A 431 7.12 15.40 -31.62
N THR A 432 5.82 15.48 -31.37
CA THR A 432 5.11 16.74 -31.10
C THR A 432 4.70 16.76 -29.64
N TRP A 433 5.13 17.77 -28.89
CA TRP A 433 4.76 17.96 -27.48
C TRP A 433 4.01 19.28 -27.32
N ASN A 434 2.78 19.22 -26.81
CA ASN A 434 1.88 20.36 -26.63
C ASN A 434 1.71 21.21 -27.91
N GLY A 435 1.61 20.52 -29.06
CA GLY A 435 1.44 21.14 -30.38
C GLY A 435 2.74 21.65 -31.02
N GLN A 436 3.89 21.53 -30.36
CA GLN A 436 5.18 21.95 -30.90
C GLN A 436 6.04 20.74 -31.28
N LYS A 437 6.66 20.76 -32.47
CA LYS A 437 7.66 19.74 -32.82
C LYS A 437 8.89 19.91 -31.93
N VAL A 438 9.33 18.82 -31.29
CA VAL A 438 10.48 18.80 -30.38
C VAL A 438 11.50 17.77 -30.84
N GLN A 439 12.78 18.03 -30.57
CA GLN A 439 13.81 17.00 -30.66
C GLN A 439 13.99 16.37 -29.28
N PRO A 440 13.48 15.14 -29.04
CA PRO A 440 13.62 14.49 -27.75
C PRO A 440 15.08 14.11 -27.48
N ARG A 441 15.42 13.97 -26.18
CA ARG A 441 16.63 13.23 -25.80
C ARG A 441 16.32 11.74 -25.92
N LEU A 442 17.28 10.97 -26.40
CA LEU A 442 17.18 9.52 -26.49
C LEU A 442 18.15 8.90 -25.48
N ALA A 443 17.61 8.09 -24.57
CA ALA A 443 18.41 7.26 -23.69
C ALA A 443 19.07 6.12 -24.49
N GLN A 444 20.10 5.50 -23.92
CA GLN A 444 20.85 4.42 -24.57
C GLN A 444 19.98 3.20 -24.94
N ASP A 445 18.92 2.96 -24.18
CA ASP A 445 17.94 1.89 -24.40
C ASP A 445 16.78 2.30 -25.34
N GLY A 446 16.90 3.46 -25.99
CA GLY A 446 15.93 3.97 -26.95
C GLY A 446 14.71 4.63 -26.33
N ARG A 447 14.68 4.86 -25.00
CA ARG A 447 13.63 5.65 -24.36
C ARG A 447 13.72 7.11 -24.76
N ILE A 448 12.55 7.73 -24.92
CA ILE A 448 12.37 9.13 -25.26
C ILE A 448 12.18 9.91 -23.98
N GLU A 449 12.98 10.95 -23.81
CA GLU A 449 12.90 11.85 -22.66
C GLU A 449 12.51 13.25 -23.14
N LEU A 450 11.45 13.78 -22.55
CA LEU A 450 10.90 15.12 -22.77
C LEU A 450 10.93 15.89 -21.45
N GLY A 451 11.21 17.19 -21.52
CA GLY A 451 11.27 18.04 -20.33
C GLY A 451 12.55 17.84 -19.50
N ALA A 452 12.49 18.20 -18.22
CA ALA A 452 13.66 18.23 -17.35
C ALA A 452 14.27 16.84 -17.16
N PRO A 453 15.58 16.69 -17.38
CA PRO A 453 16.43 16.57 -16.18
C PRO A 453 17.41 17.74 -16.07
N THR A 454 17.50 18.30 -14.87
CA THR A 454 18.58 19.19 -14.41
C THR A 454 18.89 18.84 -12.97
N GLY A 455 20.16 18.54 -12.66
CA GLY A 455 20.60 17.88 -11.42
C GLY A 455 20.27 18.58 -10.09
N GLY A 456 20.71 17.97 -8.99
CA GLY A 456 20.36 18.37 -7.62
C GLY A 456 19.27 17.48 -7.02
N GLU A 457 18.99 17.68 -5.74
CA GLU A 457 18.00 16.93 -4.97
C GLU A 457 16.58 17.19 -5.51
N GLN A 458 15.87 16.13 -5.85
CA GLN A 458 14.58 16.18 -6.53
C GLN A 458 13.65 15.07 -6.06
N LYS A 459 12.35 15.35 -6.15
CA LYS A 459 11.32 14.34 -6.00
C LYS A 459 11.42 13.29 -7.10
N ARG A 460 11.39 12.02 -6.72
CA ARG A 460 11.46 10.87 -7.61
C ARG A 460 10.66 9.70 -7.03
N PRO A 461 10.30 8.66 -7.81
CA PRO A 461 9.63 7.49 -7.27
C PRO A 461 10.36 6.94 -6.03
N GLY A 462 9.62 6.74 -4.93
CA GLY A 462 10.18 6.31 -3.63
C GLY A 462 10.82 7.40 -2.77
N LEU A 463 10.90 8.64 -3.29
CA LEU A 463 11.39 9.83 -2.59
C LEU A 463 10.59 11.05 -3.10
N CYS A 464 9.27 11.07 -2.92
CA CYS A 464 8.41 12.16 -3.40
C CYS A 464 7.38 12.69 -2.40
N GLY A 465 7.12 11.98 -1.31
CA GLY A 465 6.04 12.33 -0.40
C GLY A 465 4.67 12.08 -1.03
N PRO A 466 3.58 12.12 -0.24
CA PRO A 466 3.48 12.79 1.05
C PRO A 466 3.95 11.94 2.23
N ILE A 467 3.78 12.44 3.48
CA ILE A 467 4.29 11.80 4.71
C ILE A 467 4.03 10.29 4.75
N ARG A 468 2.84 9.84 4.34
CA ARG A 468 2.49 8.40 4.32
C ARG A 468 3.45 7.54 3.48
N GLU A 469 4.08 8.09 2.43
CA GLU A 469 5.01 7.35 1.57
C GLU A 469 6.30 6.97 2.31
N ALA A 470 6.68 7.70 3.36
CA ALA A 470 7.81 7.30 4.20
C ALA A 470 7.57 5.94 4.89
N TYR A 471 6.31 5.53 5.07
CA TYR A 471 5.93 4.24 5.65
C TYR A 471 5.73 3.13 4.60
N ALA A 472 5.83 3.45 3.30
CA ALA A 472 5.74 2.47 2.22
C ALA A 472 7.10 1.80 1.91
N ALA A 473 8.20 2.41 2.36
CA ALA A 473 9.56 1.88 2.28
C ALA A 473 10.05 1.47 3.69
N PRO A 474 11.19 0.75 3.82
CA PRO A 474 11.77 0.42 5.13
C PRO A 474 11.83 1.66 6.03
N PHE A 475 11.24 1.60 7.23
CA PHE A 475 11.22 2.73 8.16
C PHE A 475 11.51 2.33 9.62
N ARG A 476 11.92 3.30 10.43
CA ARG A 476 12.12 3.17 11.88
C ARG A 476 11.46 4.31 12.63
N ILE A 477 10.72 3.97 13.67
CA ILE A 477 10.27 4.94 14.67
C ILE A 477 11.41 5.10 15.68
N VAL A 478 11.96 6.30 15.75
CA VAL A 478 13.04 6.63 16.69
C VAL A 478 12.43 7.04 18.02
N LEU A 479 12.80 6.33 19.08
CA LEU A 479 12.35 6.59 20.44
C LEU A 479 13.31 7.58 21.13
N PRO A 480 12.85 8.80 21.48
CA PRO A 480 13.64 9.78 22.23
C PRO A 480 14.21 9.21 23.54
N ALA A 481 15.35 9.73 23.97
CA ALA A 481 16.09 9.17 25.11
C ALA A 481 15.40 9.39 26.47
N ASP A 482 14.73 10.54 26.65
CA ASP A 482 14.00 10.86 27.88
C ASP A 482 12.60 10.23 27.86
N PRO A 483 12.30 9.23 28.72
CA PRO A 483 10.99 8.58 28.77
C PRO A 483 9.86 9.49 29.26
N GLU A 484 10.17 10.58 29.96
CA GLU A 484 9.18 11.53 30.49
C GLU A 484 8.87 12.66 29.48
N ALA A 485 9.66 12.80 28.41
CA ALA A 485 9.45 13.82 27.40
C ALA A 485 8.16 13.56 26.59
N PRO A 486 7.37 14.59 26.26
CA PRO A 486 6.19 14.45 25.39
C PRO A 486 6.51 13.77 24.04
N ALA A 487 7.69 14.03 23.48
CA ALA A 487 8.17 13.39 22.27
C ALA A 487 8.26 11.86 22.39
N HIS A 488 8.66 11.33 23.55
CA HIS A 488 8.74 9.89 23.79
C HIS A 488 7.35 9.26 23.84
N ALA A 489 6.40 9.90 24.52
CA ALA A 489 5.01 9.47 24.55
C ALA A 489 4.38 9.48 23.14
N ALA A 490 4.67 10.51 22.34
CA ALA A 490 4.21 10.61 20.95
C ALA A 490 4.76 9.46 20.07
N ALA A 491 6.05 9.15 20.18
CA ALA A 491 6.67 8.03 19.46
C ALA A 491 6.00 6.68 19.80
N LEU A 492 5.71 6.43 21.09
CA LEU A 492 5.00 5.23 21.52
C LEU A 492 3.54 5.21 21.06
N GLN A 493 2.88 6.37 21.01
CA GLN A 493 1.51 6.46 20.47
C GLN A 493 1.48 6.15 18.98
N THR A 494 2.38 6.72 18.17
CA THR A 494 2.49 6.38 16.74
C THR A 494 2.82 4.90 16.55
N ALA A 495 3.63 4.30 17.43
CA ALA A 495 3.91 2.87 17.38
C ALA A 495 2.66 2.02 17.63
N ARG A 496 1.78 2.46 18.56
CA ARG A 496 0.47 1.83 18.79
C ARG A 496 -0.48 2.03 17.62
N ASP A 497 -0.51 3.23 17.04
CA ASP A 497 -1.36 3.52 15.87
C ASP A 497 -0.95 2.66 14.68
N TRP A 498 0.35 2.47 14.42
CA TRP A 498 0.83 1.50 13.43
C TRP A 498 0.40 0.08 13.75
N LEU A 499 0.47 -0.37 15.01
CA LEU A 499 0.00 -1.70 15.40
C LEU A 499 -1.48 -1.91 15.06
N TYR A 500 -2.35 -0.92 15.26
CA TYR A 500 -3.75 -1.03 14.89
C TYR A 500 -3.97 -0.95 13.37
N PHE A 501 -3.24 -0.08 12.69
CA PHE A 501 -3.33 0.10 11.23
C PHE A 501 -2.81 -1.12 10.45
N ALA A 502 -1.62 -1.61 10.81
CA ALA A 502 -0.87 -2.62 10.08
C ALA A 502 -1.03 -4.04 10.65
N GLN A 503 -1.66 -4.17 11.82
CA GLN A 503 -1.78 -5.39 12.62
C GLN A 503 -0.45 -6.01 13.07
N ASP A 504 0.62 -5.20 13.06
CA ASP A 504 1.97 -5.56 13.50
C ASP A 504 2.63 -4.39 14.23
N PRO A 505 3.48 -4.66 15.25
CA PRO A 505 4.29 -3.60 15.82
C PRO A 505 5.30 -3.07 14.80
N PRO A 506 5.51 -1.74 14.72
CA PRO A 506 6.52 -1.18 13.86
C PRO A 506 7.93 -1.41 14.44
N PRO A 507 8.96 -1.31 13.61
CA PRO A 507 10.34 -1.35 14.07
C PRO A 507 10.71 -0.08 14.86
N LEU A 508 11.02 -0.25 16.15
CA LEU A 508 11.43 0.81 17.08
C LEU A 508 12.94 0.80 17.31
N VAL A 509 13.56 1.98 17.39
CA VAL A 509 14.98 2.14 17.70
C VAL A 509 15.20 3.26 18.72
N PRO A 510 15.95 3.05 19.82
CA PRO A 510 16.35 4.16 20.70
C PRO A 510 17.20 5.18 19.96
N ALA A 511 17.02 6.48 20.24
CA ALA A 511 17.74 7.56 19.57
C ALA A 511 19.28 7.36 19.57
N GLY A 512 19.87 6.95 20.69
CA GLY A 512 21.30 6.68 20.80
C GLY A 512 21.81 5.43 20.06
N ALA A 513 20.92 4.63 19.47
CA ALA A 513 21.27 3.44 18.68
C ALA A 513 21.15 3.67 17.16
N VAL A 514 20.76 4.86 16.73
CA VAL A 514 20.70 5.22 15.31
C VAL A 514 22.13 5.43 14.78
N THR A 515 22.47 4.71 13.71
CA THR A 515 23.79 4.79 13.04
C THR A 515 23.67 5.39 11.64
N ASP A 516 24.79 5.84 11.06
CA ASP A 516 24.82 6.32 9.67
C ASP A 516 24.43 5.22 8.67
N GLU A 517 24.83 3.98 8.93
CA GLU A 517 24.41 2.80 8.13
C GLU A 517 22.88 2.65 8.16
N MET A 518 22.26 2.71 9.35
CA MET A 518 20.81 2.62 9.49
C MET A 518 20.08 3.76 8.76
N MET A 519 20.61 4.99 8.83
CA MET A 519 20.05 6.14 8.10
C MET A 519 20.12 5.96 6.58
N GLY A 520 21.11 5.23 6.06
CA GLY A 520 21.20 4.90 4.63
C GLY A 520 20.26 3.77 4.19
N GLU A 521 19.81 2.93 5.12
CA GLU A 521 18.99 1.75 4.82
C GLU A 521 17.49 2.02 4.90
N CYS A 522 17.05 2.92 5.80
CA CYS A 522 15.63 3.14 6.07
C CYS A 522 15.26 4.61 6.28
N ASN A 523 13.97 4.91 6.12
CA ASN A 523 13.39 6.18 6.50
C ASN A 523 13.30 6.29 8.03
N LEU A 524 13.46 7.50 8.56
CA LEU A 524 13.32 7.75 10.01
C LEU A 524 12.04 8.52 10.32
N VAL A 525 11.34 8.12 11.37
CA VAL A 525 10.22 8.87 11.96
C VAL A 525 10.68 9.40 13.32
N LEU A 526 10.83 10.71 13.41
CA LEU A 526 11.37 11.44 14.55
C LEU A 526 10.27 12.22 15.27
N PHE A 527 10.47 12.46 16.56
CA PHE A 527 9.51 13.12 17.44
C PHE A 527 10.20 14.19 18.28
N GLY A 528 9.50 15.30 18.50
CA GLY A 528 9.94 16.40 19.33
C GLY A 528 10.72 17.49 18.57
N PRO A 529 10.83 18.69 19.17
CA PRO A 529 11.58 19.79 18.58
C PRO A 529 13.11 19.61 18.75
N PRO A 530 13.95 20.42 18.08
CA PRO A 530 15.42 20.39 18.21
C PRO A 530 15.93 20.38 19.64
N GLU A 531 15.23 21.06 20.55
CA GLU A 531 15.60 21.19 21.96
C GLU A 531 15.46 19.88 22.73
N GLU A 532 14.64 18.94 22.25
CA GLU A 532 14.36 17.65 22.88
C GLU A 532 14.97 16.45 22.12
N ASN A 533 15.42 16.65 20.89
CA ASN A 533 15.88 15.57 20.02
C ASN A 533 17.12 15.96 19.19
N GLU A 534 18.27 15.37 19.51
CA GLU A 534 19.56 15.66 18.87
C GLU A 534 19.58 15.37 17.35
N LEU A 535 18.86 14.35 16.89
CA LEU A 535 18.74 14.07 15.45
C LEU A 535 17.93 15.17 14.75
N VAL A 536 16.85 15.62 15.38
CA VAL A 536 16.06 16.75 14.86
C VAL A 536 16.90 18.03 14.88
N ALA A 537 17.71 18.28 15.90
CA ALA A 537 18.61 19.43 15.97
C ALA A 537 19.65 19.46 14.84
N ARG A 538 20.14 18.29 14.41
CA ARG A 538 21.06 18.17 13.27
C ARG A 538 20.36 18.36 11.92
N ILE A 539 19.09 17.99 11.81
CA ILE A 539 18.33 18.01 10.55
C ILE A 539 17.66 19.36 10.32
N ALA A 540 17.07 19.96 11.35
CA ALA A 540 16.25 21.17 11.27
C ALA A 540 16.91 22.36 10.53
N PRO A 541 18.22 22.66 10.71
CA PRO A 541 18.88 23.76 9.98
C PRO A 541 18.95 23.59 8.46
N HIS A 542 18.72 22.37 7.95
CA HIS A 542 18.79 22.03 6.53
C HIS A 542 17.40 21.93 5.88
N LEU A 543 16.32 22.03 6.66
CA LEU A 543 14.97 21.95 6.14
C LEU A 543 14.55 23.28 5.47
N PRO A 544 13.66 23.22 4.46
CA PRO A 544 13.08 24.41 3.82
C PRO A 544 12.03 25.11 4.71
N ILE A 545 11.82 24.64 5.94
CA ILE A 545 10.95 25.21 6.96
C ILE A 545 11.75 25.47 8.24
N GLY A 546 11.41 26.51 8.99
CA GLY A 546 12.01 26.76 10.29
C GLY A 546 11.33 25.94 11.38
N LEU A 547 12.14 25.30 12.22
CA LEU A 547 11.72 24.50 13.37
C LEU A 547 12.66 24.77 14.53
N GLY A 548 12.12 25.22 15.67
CA GLY A 548 12.87 25.50 16.91
C GLY A 548 12.47 26.82 17.55
N GLU A 549 13.04 27.13 18.71
CA GLU A 549 12.77 28.37 19.48
C GLU A 549 11.28 28.56 19.80
N GLY A 550 10.53 27.47 19.99
CA GLY A 550 9.09 27.51 20.26
C GLY A 550 8.22 27.96 19.08
N ARG A 551 8.73 27.90 17.84
CA ARG A 551 7.98 28.33 16.65
C ARG A 551 8.23 27.46 15.42
N TYR A 552 7.28 27.53 14.48
CA TYR A 552 7.43 27.00 13.12
C TYR A 552 7.42 28.15 12.11
N LEU A 553 8.33 28.15 11.14
CA LEU A 553 8.39 29.14 10.06
C LEU A 553 8.12 28.47 8.72
N ILE A 554 6.99 28.81 8.07
CA ILE A 554 6.60 28.26 6.78
C ILE A 554 6.06 29.38 5.91
N ASP A 555 6.59 29.51 4.68
CA ASP A 555 6.20 30.53 3.71
C ASP A 555 6.18 31.96 4.30
N GLY A 556 7.22 32.29 5.07
CA GLY A 556 7.37 33.60 5.73
C GLY A 556 6.43 33.84 6.92
N ARG A 557 5.57 32.90 7.29
CA ARG A 557 4.67 33.00 8.46
C ARG A 557 5.24 32.25 9.67
N SER A 558 4.96 32.77 10.86
CA SER A 558 5.35 32.17 12.15
C SER A 558 4.14 31.59 12.87
N TYR A 559 4.28 30.38 13.39
CA TYR A 559 3.27 29.68 14.18
C TYR A 559 3.85 29.32 15.56
N ASP A 560 3.08 29.54 16.62
CA ASP A 560 3.51 29.25 18.00
C ASP A 560 3.39 27.76 18.33
N ALA A 561 4.50 27.11 18.66
CA ALA A 561 4.52 25.68 18.99
C ALA A 561 3.74 25.32 20.25
N ALA A 562 3.40 26.30 21.11
CA ALA A 562 2.53 26.09 22.26
C ALA A 562 1.06 25.82 21.87
N HIS A 563 0.65 26.21 20.66
CA HIS A 563 -0.74 26.09 20.18
C HIS A 563 -0.90 25.13 19.01
N TYR A 564 0.18 24.84 18.27
CA TYR A 564 0.12 24.07 17.04
C TYR A 564 1.04 22.85 17.06
N GLY A 565 0.60 21.79 16.38
CA GLY A 565 1.44 20.68 15.96
C GLY A 565 2.01 20.88 14.57
N LEU A 566 3.10 20.17 14.27
CA LEU A 566 3.74 20.12 12.96
C LEU A 566 4.00 18.65 12.59
N CYS A 567 3.62 18.27 11.37
CA CYS A 567 4.13 17.08 10.70
C CYS A 567 4.83 17.51 9.42
N VAL A 568 6.01 16.96 9.13
CA VAL A 568 6.75 17.23 7.87
C VAL A 568 7.51 16.00 7.40
N VAL A 569 7.58 15.78 6.08
CA VAL A 569 8.49 14.83 5.44
C VAL A 569 9.47 15.53 4.51
N HIS A 570 10.73 15.13 4.53
CA HIS A 570 11.78 15.67 3.64
C HIS A 570 12.83 14.58 3.38
N PRO A 571 13.64 14.64 2.30
CA PRO A 571 14.88 13.89 2.23
C PRO A 571 15.72 14.12 3.47
N ASN A 572 16.25 13.05 4.06
CA ASN A 572 17.07 13.14 5.25
C ASN A 572 18.40 13.83 4.88
N PRO A 573 18.71 15.03 5.39
CA PRO A 573 19.97 15.73 5.06
C PRO A 573 21.23 14.94 5.45
N LEU A 574 21.09 13.99 6.39
CA LEU A 574 22.16 13.08 6.83
C LEU A 574 22.25 11.82 5.96
N ALA A 575 21.20 11.50 5.19
CA ALA A 575 21.13 10.38 4.26
C ALA A 575 20.14 10.70 3.10
N PRO A 576 20.54 11.50 2.09
CA PRO A 576 19.62 12.10 1.10
C PRO A 576 18.83 11.14 0.22
N GLU A 577 19.19 9.85 0.22
CA GLU A 577 18.50 8.78 -0.48
C GLU A 577 17.33 8.17 0.33
N ARG A 578 17.05 8.71 1.52
CA ARG A 578 15.98 8.29 2.44
C ARG A 578 15.16 9.48 2.91
N LEU A 579 13.93 9.24 3.32
CA LEU A 579 13.05 10.24 3.90
C LEU A 579 13.23 10.31 5.43
N VAL A 580 13.02 11.50 5.98
CA VAL A 580 12.78 11.72 7.40
C VAL A 580 11.40 12.35 7.57
N VAL A 581 10.62 11.80 8.51
CA VAL A 581 9.37 12.38 8.98
C VAL A 581 9.62 12.96 10.38
N ILE A 582 9.15 14.17 10.64
CA ILE A 582 9.26 14.82 11.95
C ILE A 582 7.86 15.19 12.43
N HIS A 583 7.52 14.72 13.64
CA HIS A 583 6.30 15.08 14.35
C HIS A 583 6.63 15.92 15.59
N VAL A 584 6.00 17.09 15.73
CA VAL A 584 6.18 18.01 16.86
C VAL A 584 4.82 18.44 17.40
N GLY A 585 4.66 18.45 18.72
CA GLY A 585 3.42 18.86 19.38
C GLY A 585 2.35 17.76 19.42
N PRO A 586 1.05 18.11 19.37
CA PRO A 586 -0.06 17.15 19.46
C PRO A 586 -0.04 16.11 18.34
N ALA A 587 -0.57 14.92 18.62
CA ALA A 587 -0.67 13.84 17.64
C ALA A 587 -1.66 14.18 16.51
N TRP A 588 -1.26 13.88 15.28
CA TRP A 588 -2.14 13.93 14.11
C TRP A 588 -3.20 12.81 14.14
N GLY A 589 -4.35 13.08 13.55
CA GLY A 589 -5.39 12.10 13.26
C GLY A 589 -6.18 11.68 14.48
N SER A 590 -6.27 12.50 15.54
CA SER A 590 -7.02 12.15 16.77
C SER A 590 -8.49 11.78 16.48
N GLY A 591 -9.11 12.45 15.50
CA GLY A 591 -10.46 12.15 15.00
C GLY A 591 -10.56 11.03 13.96
N LEU A 592 -9.43 10.61 13.38
CA LEU A 592 -9.38 9.55 12.37
C LEU A 592 -9.51 8.17 13.03
N ALA A 593 -10.21 7.27 12.34
CA ALA A 593 -10.30 5.87 12.72
C ALA A 593 -8.91 5.20 12.69
N PRO A 594 -8.65 4.17 13.50
CA PRO A 594 -7.33 3.53 13.60
C PRO A 594 -6.75 3.05 12.26
N ASN A 595 -7.60 2.54 11.37
CA ASN A 595 -7.25 2.07 10.02
C ASN A 595 -7.03 3.19 8.99
N HIS A 596 -7.25 4.45 9.39
CA HIS A 596 -7.12 5.67 8.57
C HIS A 596 -6.17 6.70 9.21
N LYS A 597 -5.35 6.31 10.20
CA LYS A 597 -4.51 7.25 10.98
C LYS A 597 -3.50 8.04 10.15
N TYR A 598 -3.16 7.54 8.96
CA TYR A 598 -2.18 8.15 8.05
C TYR A 598 -2.84 8.92 6.89
N ASP A 599 -4.17 9.08 6.92
CA ASP A 599 -4.91 9.83 5.91
C ASP A 599 -4.73 11.34 6.09
N MET A 600 -4.94 12.07 4.99
CA MET A 600 -4.89 13.54 4.93
C MET A 600 -3.58 14.16 5.42
N LEU A 601 -2.47 13.42 5.38
CA LEU A 601 -1.14 13.96 5.63
C LEU A 601 -0.51 14.41 4.30
N PRO A 602 -0.25 15.71 4.09
CA PRO A 602 0.49 16.22 2.93
C PRO A 602 2.00 16.11 3.16
N ASP A 603 2.85 16.90 2.49
CA ASP A 603 4.29 16.89 2.81
C ASP A 603 4.59 17.62 4.11
N PHE A 604 3.86 18.71 4.38
CA PHE A 604 3.94 19.43 5.65
C PHE A 604 2.57 19.97 6.06
N VAL A 605 2.28 19.95 7.36
CA VAL A 605 1.05 20.50 7.92
C VAL A 605 1.29 21.05 9.32
N VAL A 606 0.82 22.28 9.55
CA VAL A 606 0.66 22.92 10.87
C VAL A 606 -0.82 22.88 11.23
N PHE A 607 -1.14 22.34 12.40
CA PHE A 607 -2.51 22.03 12.77
C PHE A 607 -2.78 22.24 14.25
N THR A 608 -4.06 22.36 14.60
CA THR A 608 -4.49 22.41 16.00
C THR A 608 -4.90 21.02 16.49
N PRO A 609 -5.00 20.78 17.82
CA PRO A 609 -5.48 19.52 18.35
C PRO A 609 -6.93 19.17 17.99
N GLU A 610 -7.72 20.14 17.53
CA GLU A 610 -9.13 19.94 17.22
C GLU A 610 -9.34 19.17 15.91
N THR A 611 -10.40 18.36 15.89
CA THR A 611 -10.88 17.67 14.69
C THR A 611 -11.63 18.63 13.78
N ASP A 612 -11.29 18.60 12.50
CA ASP A 612 -11.98 19.28 11.42
C ASP A 612 -13.24 18.51 11.02
N ARG A 613 -14.35 19.21 10.79
CA ARG A 613 -15.67 18.63 10.49
C ARG A 613 -16.09 18.87 9.05
N ASP A 614 -15.12 18.76 8.14
CA ASP A 614 -15.26 18.92 6.69
C ASP A 614 -15.53 17.60 5.94
N GLY A 615 -15.81 16.51 6.67
CA GLY A 615 -16.00 15.16 6.14
C GLY A 615 -14.72 14.31 6.10
N THR A 616 -13.56 14.89 6.43
CA THR A 616 -12.29 14.14 6.52
C THR A 616 -11.98 13.64 7.93
N ASP A 617 -12.50 14.31 8.97
CA ASP A 617 -12.21 14.04 10.40
C ASP A 617 -10.70 14.09 10.77
N SER A 618 -9.89 14.73 9.91
CA SER A 618 -8.49 15.06 10.18
C SER A 618 -8.38 16.23 11.18
N ASN A 619 -7.18 16.55 11.66
CA ASN A 619 -7.00 17.75 12.48
C ASN A 619 -7.25 19.02 11.66
N ARG A 620 -7.72 20.08 12.33
CA ARG A 620 -7.90 21.40 11.71
C ARG A 620 -6.53 22.01 11.39
N ALA A 621 -6.23 22.10 10.10
CA ALA A 621 -4.99 22.69 9.61
C ALA A 621 -5.07 24.22 9.57
N VAL A 622 -3.97 24.89 9.89
CA VAL A 622 -3.77 26.34 9.68
C VAL A 622 -2.78 26.64 8.55
N CYS A 623 -1.92 25.68 8.23
CA CYS A 623 -1.02 25.71 7.08
C CYS A 623 -0.79 24.29 6.60
N ALA A 624 -0.84 24.03 5.30
CA ALA A 624 -0.61 22.70 4.75
C ALA A 624 -0.12 22.79 3.31
N GLY A 625 0.72 21.86 2.87
CA GLY A 625 1.19 21.92 1.49
C GLY A 625 2.12 20.79 1.06
N PHE A 626 2.56 20.93 -0.18
CA PHE A 626 3.51 20.04 -0.83
C PHE A 626 4.75 20.83 -1.22
N PHE A 627 5.92 20.26 -0.99
CA PHE A 627 7.14 20.81 -1.54
C PHE A 627 7.15 20.66 -3.06
N ASP A 628 7.82 21.59 -3.73
CA ASP A 628 8.00 21.54 -5.17
C ASP A 628 8.88 20.36 -5.62
N GLN A 629 9.13 20.26 -6.92
CA GLN A 629 9.95 19.22 -7.52
C GLN A 629 11.38 19.15 -6.92
N HIS A 630 11.87 20.24 -6.30
CA HIS A 630 13.20 20.38 -5.70
C HIS A 630 13.15 20.47 -4.17
N TRP A 631 12.07 19.99 -3.54
CA TRP A 631 11.89 19.97 -2.09
C TRP A 631 11.88 21.36 -1.43
N ARG A 632 11.46 22.42 -2.16
CA ARG A 632 11.34 23.78 -1.63
C ARG A 632 9.89 24.12 -1.30
N VAL A 633 9.69 25.00 -0.33
CA VAL A 633 8.38 25.61 -0.09
C VAL A 633 8.01 26.46 -1.31
N SER A 634 6.82 26.23 -1.85
CA SER A 634 6.26 27.01 -2.95
C SER A 634 4.93 27.62 -2.54
N ALA A 635 4.75 28.91 -2.80
CA ALA A 635 3.48 29.59 -2.57
C ALA A 635 2.32 28.97 -3.37
N SER A 636 2.58 28.39 -4.55
CA SER A 636 1.54 27.73 -5.36
C SER A 636 1.03 26.43 -4.74
N SER A 637 1.83 25.80 -3.88
CA SER A 637 1.52 24.50 -3.27
C SER A 637 1.41 24.58 -1.74
N THR A 638 1.36 25.81 -1.19
CA THR A 638 1.18 26.10 0.22
C THR A 638 -0.20 26.73 0.44
N TRP A 639 -1.02 26.08 1.24
CA TRP A 639 -2.31 26.56 1.67
C TRP A 639 -2.23 27.12 3.08
N HIS A 640 -2.90 28.26 3.31
CA HIS A 640 -3.11 28.83 4.63
C HIS A 640 -4.60 28.91 4.93
N ALA A 641 -4.97 28.67 6.18
CA ALA A 641 -6.33 28.93 6.63
C ALA A 641 -6.68 30.41 6.41
N PRO A 642 -7.92 30.72 6.02
CA PRO A 642 -8.41 32.10 6.00
C PRO A 642 -8.20 32.75 7.37
N GLU A 643 -7.82 34.03 7.39
CA GLU A 643 -7.83 34.78 8.65
C GLU A 643 -9.27 34.83 9.20
N PRO A 644 -9.45 34.62 10.51
CA PRO A 644 -10.76 34.51 11.15
C PRO A 644 -11.61 35.78 11.05
#